data_AF-A0A2H0DPU6-F1
#
_entry.id   AF-A0A2H0DPU6-F1
#
_cell.length_a   1.000
_cell.length_b   1.000
_cell.length_c   1.000
_cell.angle_alpha   90.00
_cell.angle_beta   90.00
_cell.angle_gamma   90.00
#
_symmetry.space_group_name_H-M   'P 1'
#
loop_
_entity.id
_entity.type
_entity.pdbx_description
1 polymer ?
#
loop_
_entity_poly.entity_id
_entity_poly.type
_entity_poly.pdbx_seq_one_letter_code
_entity_poly.pdbx_strand_id
1 'polypeptide(L)'
;MGDPHHHNDPELLLENVANLDTARMTLRWALERIRSLEKSNSETHELLQQAHAARQRAVDEREGFKRSIEDRAKQVAEKERFVSEMQTILNDLFKGEVDVGEFIRRRTDIEAAKADLEKKVRKRLQEAEDAHRRELEENNKRLAEMEGVYSSALTDAQRKYRAELETAQTAFDEAICKERLKLDEVRERSHRDGVKQADEYQRKILSLEHNYHAKRAELDQDIERLREKLLEEQTRHINRAKEEASALQRNWEAERDRLESLLREREEQITKQDLELTRLERDYHERHRAQGRRFEEDLASLQTEHFKDTQAHTKALAEAGVKLREREEAFQEERQRLLEQQNRLREDVAQEYEQTFQALQRSLIDKERSRAEETSKRVEELHRTHDATVSALQNRLESVREKAARLHEELQSSHESDLEAMRKFYDAEIGRTRLETLKRDQAHAEESRALRLKLREEAESQAQEQASQAAAHRERIRALESALDESHAQSFRDIEGRHAETLSEQSKIYSRLRTESIEDERVLRREDHARMRDTLKAQIEAAKAREAEHERELAALRLGFEKEKSRFESSLKAAEIRREGEVRDERERLEAQLRAARERHDAVLFELETRTEAVQAKRAAEAEAVREAREAELETLRASFAVAIREKEAEHRAGVAELESKIRELQARFDEGIGKLRERQTTLREEELLKRERAIAALEEFFQEAQVKRWKDSTEQFEALRKRYKEVLEGSPPRDKKRPSPSEKPTYPPGSAAAEPPQTPVRAMPERARPDLKEARRLIEGNPASPAKNKSRWVARSAKFLILIALSAGGMWSLQRLSGAAGRDHNVVFSHPSALVWEGESLWISDWKEESVFRMRLNGSELVEDARFAIPGVHASGLAIADEFIYLSDSWQHRIQRWRMERGRLVLDRSWASPGPNPSALYYDGMHLWSADLTERRLYRHLVDDALTILDSYPIDHAAVALFADKDTFLSVDAENRIVFRHRWDRRLTAIRALELPELQDGKAPLSAFTIRGERVWLGLDGSGTLLERPFWKFKERSLEADRP
;
A
#
# COMPACT_ATOMS: atom_id res chain seq x y z
N MET A 1 -97.38 -2.97 19.88
CA MET A 1 -97.81 -2.73 21.29
C MET A 1 -98.27 -4.07 21.85
N GLY A 2 -97.90 -4.40 23.08
CA GLY A 2 -98.21 -5.72 23.67
C GLY A 2 -97.12 -6.23 24.60
N ASP A 3 -97.05 -5.61 25.78
CA ASP A 3 -96.61 -6.18 27.08
C ASP A 3 -95.35 -7.09 27.18
N PRO A 4 -94.26 -6.64 27.86
CA PRO A 4 -93.10 -7.48 28.21
C PRO A 4 -93.13 -8.09 29.64
N HIS A 5 -94.23 -8.02 30.40
CA HIS A 5 -94.27 -8.43 31.83
C HIS A 5 -94.24 -9.95 32.14
N HIS A 6 -93.78 -10.81 31.23
CA HIS A 6 -93.84 -12.28 31.38
C HIS A 6 -92.48 -13.00 31.60
N HIS A 7 -91.48 -12.31 32.18
CA HIS A 7 -90.20 -12.93 32.57
C HIS A 7 -89.82 -12.68 34.06
N ASN A 8 -90.76 -12.23 34.89
CA ASN A 8 -90.53 -11.86 36.30
C ASN A 8 -91.15 -12.85 37.31
N ASP A 9 -91.14 -14.14 37.00
CA ASP A 9 -91.60 -15.19 37.92
C ASP A 9 -90.39 -16.00 38.43
N PRO A 10 -90.07 -15.96 39.75
CA PRO A 10 -88.85 -16.58 40.28
C PRO A 10 -88.87 -18.12 40.24
N GLU A 11 -90.05 -18.75 40.17
CA GLU A 11 -90.14 -20.22 40.14
C GLU A 11 -89.73 -20.77 38.76
N LEU A 12 -90.12 -20.08 37.67
CA LEU A 12 -89.74 -20.43 36.29
C LEU A 12 -88.23 -20.31 35.98
N LEU A 13 -87.50 -19.52 36.77
CA LEU A 13 -86.03 -19.41 36.66
C LEU A 13 -85.27 -20.57 37.32
N LEU A 14 -85.93 -21.37 38.18
CA LEU A 14 -85.35 -22.58 38.78
C LEU A 14 -85.54 -23.81 37.89
N GLU A 15 -86.64 -23.90 37.14
CA GLU A 15 -86.95 -25.06 36.29
C GLU A 15 -85.96 -25.26 35.13
N ASN A 16 -85.33 -24.18 34.63
CA ASN A 16 -84.43 -24.22 33.47
C ASN A 16 -82.93 -24.34 33.82
N VAL A 17 -82.58 -24.70 35.08
CA VAL A 17 -81.19 -24.83 35.52
C VAL A 17 -80.58 -26.19 35.15
N ALA A 18 -80.53 -26.48 33.84
CA ALA A 18 -79.96 -27.71 33.29
C ALA A 18 -78.40 -27.71 33.22
N ASN A 19 -77.74 -26.59 33.50
CA ASN A 19 -76.28 -26.46 33.43
C ASN A 19 -75.71 -25.47 34.46
N LEU A 20 -74.47 -25.73 34.90
CA LEU A 20 -73.81 -25.06 36.03
C LEU A 20 -73.59 -23.55 35.80
N ASP A 21 -73.23 -23.15 34.58
CA ASP A 21 -72.96 -21.74 34.30
C ASP A 21 -74.24 -20.91 34.13
N THR A 22 -75.36 -21.53 33.76
CA THR A 22 -76.69 -20.91 33.82
C THR A 22 -77.05 -20.56 35.27
N ALA A 23 -76.79 -21.47 36.22
CA ALA A 23 -76.97 -21.23 37.66
C ALA A 23 -76.10 -20.08 38.19
N ARG A 24 -74.90 -19.91 37.65
CA ARG A 24 -73.97 -18.83 38.03
C ARG A 24 -74.39 -17.47 37.47
N MET A 25 -74.94 -17.44 36.26
CA MET A 25 -75.56 -16.22 35.70
C MET A 25 -76.78 -15.79 36.53
N THR A 26 -77.72 -16.69 36.82
CA THR A 26 -78.93 -16.35 37.60
C THR A 26 -78.60 -15.93 39.03
N LEU A 27 -77.64 -16.58 39.71
CA LEU A 27 -77.16 -16.14 41.03
C LEU A 27 -76.52 -14.75 41.01
N ARG A 28 -75.75 -14.40 39.96
CA ARG A 28 -75.17 -13.05 39.81
C ARG A 28 -76.25 -12.00 39.63
N TRP A 29 -77.21 -12.22 38.72
CA TRP A 29 -78.34 -11.30 38.53
C TRP A 29 -79.22 -11.17 39.77
N ALA A 30 -79.43 -12.26 40.52
CA ALA A 30 -80.15 -12.21 41.80
C ALA A 30 -79.42 -11.35 42.85
N LEU A 31 -78.11 -11.53 43.02
CA LEU A 31 -77.30 -10.72 43.95
C LEU A 31 -77.22 -9.24 43.54
N GLU A 32 -77.11 -8.97 42.24
CA GLU A 32 -77.11 -7.60 41.69
C GLU A 32 -78.48 -6.93 41.84
N ARG A 33 -79.57 -7.70 41.68
CA ARG A 33 -80.93 -7.23 41.95
C ARG A 33 -81.20 -6.98 43.44
N ILE A 34 -80.68 -7.82 44.34
CA ILE A 34 -80.76 -7.59 45.80
C ILE A 34 -80.06 -6.28 46.17
N ARG A 35 -78.83 -6.05 45.69
CA ARG A 35 -78.10 -4.78 45.92
C ARG A 35 -78.81 -3.56 45.35
N SER A 36 -79.44 -3.70 44.17
CA SER A 36 -80.30 -2.68 43.58
C SER A 36 -81.50 -2.33 44.48
N LEU A 37 -82.12 -3.33 45.12
CA LEU A 37 -83.24 -3.12 46.03
C LEU A 37 -82.79 -2.54 47.38
N GLU A 38 -81.70 -3.02 47.96
CA GLU A 38 -81.08 -2.49 49.17
C GLU A 38 -80.78 -0.99 49.04
N LYS A 39 -80.16 -0.57 47.92
CA LYS A 39 -79.87 0.85 47.64
C LYS A 39 -81.15 1.70 47.54
N SER A 40 -82.19 1.19 46.87
CA SER A 40 -83.47 1.89 46.79
C SER A 40 -84.16 2.00 48.16
N ASN A 41 -84.02 0.97 49.02
CA ASN A 41 -84.56 1.03 50.38
C ASN A 41 -83.84 2.09 51.23
N SER A 42 -82.50 2.19 51.17
CA SER A 42 -81.78 3.29 51.87
C SER A 42 -82.21 4.67 51.37
N GLU A 43 -82.34 4.86 50.06
CA GLU A 43 -82.79 6.14 49.47
C GLU A 43 -84.22 6.51 49.91
N THR A 44 -85.15 5.56 49.94
CA THR A 44 -86.52 5.81 50.46
C THR A 44 -86.54 6.09 51.97
N HIS A 45 -85.63 5.50 52.75
CA HIS A 45 -85.55 5.73 54.18
C HIS A 45 -85.02 7.13 54.51
N GLU A 46 -83.99 7.61 53.80
CA GLU A 46 -83.49 8.99 53.92
C GLU A 46 -84.57 10.02 53.56
N LEU A 47 -85.30 9.80 52.45
CA LEU A 47 -86.41 10.65 52.04
C LEU A 47 -87.55 10.68 53.08
N LEU A 48 -87.85 9.54 53.73
CA LEU A 48 -88.81 9.49 54.83
C LEU A 48 -88.34 10.28 56.06
N GLN A 49 -87.07 10.17 56.45
CA GLN A 49 -86.52 10.96 57.56
C GLN A 49 -86.58 12.47 57.26
N GLN A 50 -86.22 12.89 56.05
CA GLN A 50 -86.31 14.29 55.62
C GLN A 50 -87.76 14.80 55.64
N ALA A 51 -88.73 14.00 55.15
CA ALA A 51 -90.15 14.34 55.18
C ALA A 51 -90.70 14.46 56.62
N HIS A 52 -90.27 13.58 57.53
CA HIS A 52 -90.62 13.67 58.96
C HIS A 52 -90.04 14.93 59.62
N ALA A 53 -88.76 15.26 59.36
CA ALA A 53 -88.13 16.46 59.90
C ALA A 53 -88.80 17.75 59.38
N ALA A 54 -89.17 17.79 58.09
CA ALA A 54 -89.92 18.92 57.52
C ALA A 54 -91.33 19.06 58.14
N ARG A 55 -92.04 17.94 58.34
CA ARG A 55 -93.36 17.92 58.99
C ARG A 55 -93.29 18.40 60.44
N GLN A 56 -92.24 18.05 61.19
CA GLN A 56 -92.07 18.47 62.58
C GLN A 56 -91.96 20.00 62.69
N ARG A 57 -91.07 20.61 61.89
CA ARG A 57 -90.88 22.09 61.83
C ARG A 57 -92.20 22.83 61.55
N ALA A 58 -92.99 22.34 60.59
CA ALA A 58 -94.28 22.94 60.24
C ALA A 58 -95.35 22.82 61.37
N VAL A 59 -95.20 21.88 62.29
CA VAL A 59 -96.03 21.81 63.51
C VAL A 59 -95.55 22.82 64.55
N ASP A 60 -94.23 22.92 64.76
CA ASP A 60 -93.63 23.84 65.73
C ASP A 60 -93.87 25.32 65.34
N GLU A 61 -93.79 25.66 64.06
CA GLU A 61 -94.15 26.98 63.53
C GLU A 61 -95.64 27.31 63.80
N ARG A 62 -96.54 26.34 63.58
CA ARG A 62 -97.98 26.50 63.80
C ARG A 62 -98.32 26.69 65.28
N GLU A 63 -97.62 25.98 66.18
CA GLU A 63 -97.66 26.21 67.63
C GLU A 63 -97.24 27.64 67.98
N GLY A 64 -96.11 28.12 67.42
CA GLY A 64 -95.61 29.49 67.62
C GLY A 64 -96.60 30.57 67.19
N PHE A 65 -97.17 30.45 65.98
CA PHE A 65 -98.20 31.37 65.49
C PHE A 65 -99.46 31.37 66.37
N LYS A 66 -99.91 30.20 66.86
CA LYS A 66 -101.08 30.11 67.75
C LYS A 66 -100.86 30.88 69.05
N ARG A 67 -99.70 30.71 69.70
CA ARG A 67 -99.34 31.42 70.94
C ARG A 67 -99.30 32.94 70.72
N SER A 68 -98.71 33.40 69.61
CA SER A 68 -98.67 34.82 69.23
C SER A 68 -100.07 35.45 69.05
N ILE A 69 -101.02 34.69 68.48
CA ILE A 69 -102.42 35.13 68.33
C ILE A 69 -103.12 35.21 69.70
N GLU A 70 -102.93 34.21 70.56
CA GLU A 70 -103.52 34.18 71.91
C GLU A 70 -103.04 35.35 72.79
N ASP A 71 -101.75 35.72 72.72
CA ASP A 71 -101.23 36.85 73.48
C ASP A 71 -101.66 38.21 72.90
N ARG A 72 -101.79 38.32 71.57
CA ARG A 72 -102.42 39.51 70.95
C ARG A 72 -103.88 39.67 71.37
N ALA A 73 -104.65 38.58 71.46
CA ALA A 73 -106.04 38.61 71.92
C ALA A 73 -106.15 39.10 73.37
N LYS A 74 -105.27 38.64 74.27
CA LYS A 74 -105.19 39.15 75.66
C LYS A 74 -104.90 40.66 75.70
N GLN A 75 -103.93 41.14 74.93
CA GLN A 75 -103.60 42.58 74.88
C GLN A 75 -104.72 43.44 74.31
N VAL A 76 -105.58 42.91 73.42
CA VAL A 76 -106.78 43.63 72.95
C VAL A 76 -107.82 43.70 74.06
N ALA A 77 -108.13 42.59 74.73
CA ALA A 77 -109.09 42.55 75.83
C ALA A 77 -108.69 43.45 77.02
N GLU A 78 -107.39 43.55 77.34
CA GLU A 78 -106.87 44.49 78.35
C GLU A 78 -107.09 45.97 77.93
N LYS A 79 -106.91 46.30 76.65
CA LYS A 79 -107.15 47.65 76.12
C LYS A 79 -108.65 47.98 76.06
N GLU A 80 -109.50 47.03 75.69
CA GLU A 80 -110.96 47.22 75.67
C GLU A 80 -111.50 47.50 77.08
N ARG A 81 -110.99 46.80 78.11
CA ARG A 81 -111.32 47.12 79.51
C ARG A 81 -110.91 48.53 79.90
N PHE A 82 -109.65 48.91 79.65
CA PHE A 82 -109.17 50.25 79.96
C PHE A 82 -109.96 51.36 79.24
N VAL A 83 -110.34 51.14 77.98
CA VAL A 83 -111.22 52.06 77.23
C VAL A 83 -112.61 52.12 77.87
N SER A 84 -113.20 50.99 78.28
CA SER A 84 -114.50 50.98 78.96
C SER A 84 -114.48 51.71 80.31
N GLU A 85 -113.40 51.57 81.09
CA GLU A 85 -113.18 52.27 82.37
C GLU A 85 -113.02 53.78 82.16
N MET A 86 -112.25 54.19 81.14
CA MET A 86 -112.17 55.60 80.72
C MET A 86 -113.52 56.15 80.24
N GLN A 87 -114.37 55.31 79.62
CA GLN A 87 -115.66 55.71 79.07
C GLN A 87 -116.76 55.82 80.15
N THR A 88 -116.70 55.02 81.23
CA THR A 88 -117.51 55.28 82.44
C THR A 88 -117.07 56.56 83.14
N ILE A 89 -115.76 56.77 83.34
CA ILE A 89 -115.22 58.01 83.94
C ILE A 89 -115.66 59.26 83.16
N LEU A 90 -115.68 59.20 81.82
CA LEU A 90 -116.20 60.28 80.97
C LEU A 90 -117.72 60.49 81.11
N ASN A 91 -118.51 59.42 81.17
CA ASN A 91 -119.96 59.52 81.37
C ASN A 91 -120.34 60.10 82.74
N ASP A 92 -119.58 59.77 83.79
CA ASP A 92 -119.83 60.32 85.13
C ASP A 92 -119.41 61.79 85.23
N LEU A 93 -118.33 62.19 84.53
CA LEU A 93 -117.93 63.59 84.37
C LEU A 93 -119.02 64.42 83.67
N PHE A 94 -119.70 63.87 82.66
CA PHE A 94 -120.78 64.56 81.93
C PHE A 94 -122.12 64.64 82.70
N LYS A 95 -122.31 63.86 83.78
CA LYS A 95 -123.52 63.93 84.62
C LYS A 95 -123.45 65.02 85.71
N GLY A 96 -122.25 65.54 86.01
CA GLY A 96 -122.08 66.65 86.96
C GLY A 96 -122.17 66.27 88.45
N GLU A 97 -122.07 64.99 88.80
CA GLU A 97 -122.20 64.48 90.18
C GLU A 97 -120.86 64.38 90.95
N VAL A 98 -119.77 64.96 90.44
CA VAL A 98 -118.41 64.81 91.00
C VAL A 98 -117.80 66.17 91.37
N ASP A 99 -117.43 66.33 92.65
CA ASP A 99 -116.76 67.53 93.18
C ASP A 99 -115.27 67.59 92.77
N VAL A 100 -114.74 68.80 92.63
CA VAL A 100 -113.34 69.08 92.24
C VAL A 100 -112.35 68.45 93.24
N GLY A 101 -112.71 68.37 94.52
CA GLY A 101 -111.92 67.69 95.54
C GLY A 101 -111.78 66.17 95.31
N GLU A 102 -112.75 65.53 94.67
CA GLU A 102 -112.68 64.11 94.31
C GLU A 102 -111.88 63.89 93.02
N PHE A 103 -112.00 64.78 92.03
CA PHE A 103 -111.20 64.72 90.81
C PHE A 103 -109.69 64.75 91.10
N ILE A 104 -109.24 65.55 92.08
CA ILE A 104 -107.84 65.59 92.51
C ILE A 104 -107.40 64.24 93.12
N ARG A 105 -108.25 63.59 93.92
CA ARG A 105 -107.97 62.26 94.50
C ARG A 105 -107.87 61.19 93.42
N ARG A 106 -108.89 61.09 92.55
CA ARG A 106 -108.90 60.13 91.43
C ARG A 106 -107.72 60.36 90.48
N ARG A 107 -107.24 61.60 90.31
CA ARG A 107 -105.99 61.89 89.59
C ARG A 107 -104.76 61.32 90.30
N THR A 108 -104.62 61.48 91.62
CA THR A 108 -103.51 60.86 92.36
C THR A 108 -103.56 59.33 92.33
N ASP A 109 -104.76 58.75 92.29
CA ASP A 109 -104.94 57.29 92.13
C ASP A 109 -104.49 56.81 90.74
N ILE A 110 -104.79 57.57 89.68
CA ILE A 110 -104.31 57.29 88.31
C ILE A 110 -102.78 57.45 88.20
N GLU A 111 -102.20 58.47 88.81
CA GLU A 111 -100.73 58.66 88.83
C GLU A 111 -100.02 57.55 89.63
N ALA A 112 -100.63 57.06 90.73
CA ALA A 112 -100.16 55.89 91.47
C ALA A 112 -100.29 54.60 90.65
N ALA A 113 -101.44 54.35 90.01
CA ALA A 113 -101.65 53.19 89.14
C ALA A 113 -100.67 53.15 87.96
N LYS A 114 -100.35 54.33 87.38
CA LYS A 114 -99.30 54.45 86.35
C LYS A 114 -97.92 54.10 86.89
N ALA A 115 -97.54 54.60 88.07
CA ALA A 115 -96.26 54.26 88.68
C ALA A 115 -96.12 52.76 88.97
N ASP A 116 -97.20 52.12 89.42
CA ASP A 116 -97.24 50.69 89.70
C ASP A 116 -97.23 49.85 88.39
N LEU A 117 -97.81 50.36 87.30
CA LEU A 117 -97.69 49.77 85.96
C LEU A 117 -96.26 49.89 85.42
N GLU A 118 -95.63 51.07 85.50
CA GLU A 118 -94.22 51.25 85.14
C GLU A 118 -93.29 50.32 85.92
N LYS A 119 -93.56 50.13 87.22
CA LYS A 119 -92.83 49.19 88.08
C LYS A 119 -93.00 47.73 87.62
N LYS A 120 -94.21 47.32 87.23
CA LYS A 120 -94.50 45.99 86.65
C LYS A 120 -93.82 45.79 85.29
N VAL A 121 -93.81 46.81 84.43
CA VAL A 121 -93.13 46.78 83.13
C VAL A 121 -91.61 46.68 83.29
N ARG A 122 -91.00 47.50 84.17
CA ARG A 122 -89.56 47.42 84.47
C ARG A 122 -89.17 46.05 85.03
N LYS A 123 -89.99 45.48 85.93
CA LYS A 123 -89.76 44.12 86.46
C LYS A 123 -89.81 43.06 85.37
N ARG A 124 -90.80 43.10 84.46
CA ARG A 124 -90.88 42.17 83.32
C ARG A 124 -89.74 42.35 82.32
N LEU A 125 -89.29 43.58 82.09
CA LEU A 125 -88.12 43.85 81.24
C LEU A 125 -86.85 43.23 81.84
N GLN A 126 -86.62 43.44 83.14
CA GLN A 126 -85.50 42.87 83.87
C GLN A 126 -85.56 41.33 83.92
N GLU A 127 -86.74 40.74 84.12
CA GLU A 127 -86.95 39.29 84.05
C GLU A 127 -86.63 38.71 82.65
N ALA A 128 -86.93 39.46 81.58
CA ALA A 128 -86.59 39.07 80.21
C ALA A 128 -85.09 39.25 79.91
N GLU A 129 -84.46 40.33 80.38
CA GLU A 129 -83.01 40.54 80.28
C GLU A 129 -82.21 39.46 81.03
N ASP A 130 -82.65 39.09 82.24
CA ASP A 130 -82.03 38.01 83.02
C ASP A 130 -82.27 36.63 82.39
N ALA A 131 -83.41 36.39 81.74
CA ALA A 131 -83.67 35.17 80.98
C ALA A 131 -82.76 35.08 79.74
N HIS A 132 -82.71 36.13 78.92
CA HIS A 132 -81.83 36.19 77.74
C HIS A 132 -80.33 36.10 78.13
N ARG A 133 -79.94 36.61 79.31
CA ARG A 133 -78.57 36.44 79.84
C ARG A 133 -78.26 34.99 80.18
N ARG A 134 -79.20 34.25 80.78
CA ARG A 134 -79.04 32.80 81.04
C ARG A 134 -78.97 31.99 79.75
N GLU A 135 -79.77 32.31 78.74
CA GLU A 135 -79.70 31.65 77.42
C GLU A 135 -78.35 31.90 76.74
N LEU A 136 -77.80 33.11 76.84
CA LEU A 136 -76.43 33.41 76.38
C LEU A 136 -75.37 32.64 77.19
N GLU A 137 -75.51 32.54 78.52
CA GLU A 137 -74.60 31.75 79.36
C GLU A 137 -74.65 30.24 79.07
N GLU A 138 -75.83 29.68 78.79
CA GLU A 138 -75.96 28.28 78.37
C GLU A 138 -75.40 28.03 76.98
N ASN A 139 -75.68 28.91 76.00
CA ASN A 139 -75.14 28.76 74.65
C ASN A 139 -73.62 28.96 74.62
N ASN A 140 -73.06 29.87 75.42
CA ASN A 140 -71.62 30.02 75.58
C ASN A 140 -70.97 28.79 76.25
N LYS A 141 -71.65 28.12 77.20
CA LYS A 141 -71.17 26.83 77.75
C LYS A 141 -71.17 25.74 76.67
N ARG A 142 -72.25 25.60 75.91
CA ARG A 142 -72.34 24.62 74.81
C ARG A 142 -71.28 24.87 73.73
N LEU A 143 -70.96 26.13 73.42
CA LEU A 143 -69.86 26.48 72.52
C LEU A 143 -68.51 26.07 73.10
N ALA A 144 -68.20 26.41 74.36
CA ALA A 144 -66.95 25.99 75.01
C ALA A 144 -66.81 24.46 75.14
N GLU A 145 -67.92 23.74 75.37
CA GLU A 145 -67.97 22.27 75.37
C GLU A 145 -67.69 21.70 73.97
N MET A 146 -68.30 22.27 72.92
CA MET A 146 -68.02 21.91 71.52
C MET A 146 -66.56 22.20 71.14
N GLU A 147 -66.01 23.36 71.50
CA GLU A 147 -64.61 23.74 71.28
C GLU A 147 -63.66 22.78 72.02
N GLY A 148 -64.01 22.34 73.22
CA GLY A 148 -63.30 21.28 73.96
C GLY A 148 -63.31 19.92 73.24
N VAL A 149 -64.43 19.53 72.62
CA VAL A 149 -64.54 18.30 71.83
C VAL A 149 -63.75 18.41 70.51
N TYR A 150 -63.83 19.54 69.81
CA TYR A 150 -63.08 19.74 68.56
C TYR A 150 -61.57 19.86 68.79
N SER A 151 -61.13 20.56 69.83
CA SER A 151 -59.70 20.69 70.16
C SER A 151 -59.11 19.35 70.61
N SER A 152 -59.79 18.59 71.47
CA SER A 152 -59.34 17.24 71.84
C SER A 152 -59.28 16.29 70.64
N ALA A 153 -60.33 16.24 69.81
CA ALA A 153 -60.33 15.45 68.57
C ALA A 153 -59.21 15.85 67.59
N LEU A 154 -58.90 17.15 67.48
CA LEU A 154 -57.79 17.63 66.67
C LEU A 154 -56.43 17.20 67.25
N THR A 155 -56.23 17.26 68.57
CA THR A 155 -54.98 16.78 69.18
C THR A 155 -54.78 15.28 69.01
N ASP A 156 -55.85 14.48 69.11
CA ASP A 156 -55.78 13.03 68.85
C ASP A 156 -55.53 12.72 67.37
N ALA A 157 -56.10 13.48 66.45
CA ALA A 157 -55.82 13.35 65.02
C ALA A 157 -54.36 13.70 64.69
N GLN A 158 -53.83 14.82 65.22
CA GLN A 158 -52.43 15.20 65.08
C GLN A 158 -51.49 14.15 65.70
N ARG A 159 -51.87 13.55 66.84
CA ARG A 159 -51.08 12.50 67.51
C ARG A 159 -51.02 11.21 66.69
N LYS A 160 -52.15 10.79 66.09
CA LYS A 160 -52.19 9.64 65.16
C LYS A 160 -51.34 9.89 63.93
N TYR A 161 -51.49 11.04 63.28
CA TYR A 161 -50.69 11.41 62.11
C TYR A 161 -49.18 11.44 62.39
N ARG A 162 -48.76 11.93 63.56
CA ARG A 162 -47.34 11.88 63.98
C ARG A 162 -46.86 10.44 64.17
N ALA A 163 -47.63 9.58 64.83
CA ALA A 163 -47.27 8.17 65.00
C ALA A 163 -47.19 7.42 63.65
N GLU A 164 -48.13 7.67 62.74
CA GLU A 164 -48.10 7.12 61.37
C GLU A 164 -46.84 7.59 60.63
N LEU A 165 -46.51 8.89 60.70
CA LEU A 165 -45.33 9.48 60.06
C LEU A 165 -44.01 8.97 60.66
N GLU A 166 -43.94 8.77 61.98
CA GLU A 166 -42.82 8.10 62.66
C GLU A 166 -42.66 6.64 62.20
N THR A 167 -43.75 5.88 62.04
CA THR A 167 -43.68 4.50 61.51
C THR A 167 -43.31 4.44 60.03
N ALA A 168 -43.68 5.45 59.23
CA ALA A 168 -43.25 5.55 57.84
C ALA A 168 -41.76 5.89 57.72
N GLN A 169 -41.24 6.75 58.60
CA GLN A 169 -39.82 7.09 58.66
C GLN A 169 -38.95 5.89 59.09
N THR A 170 -39.33 5.16 60.15
CA THR A 170 -38.56 3.98 60.57
C THR A 170 -38.56 2.87 59.52
N ALA A 171 -39.69 2.63 58.84
CA ALA A 171 -39.76 1.69 57.72
C ALA A 171 -38.87 2.10 56.52
N PHE A 172 -38.76 3.40 56.26
CA PHE A 172 -37.89 3.95 55.20
C PHE A 172 -36.40 3.84 55.56
N ASP A 173 -36.02 4.17 56.79
CA ASP A 173 -34.65 4.02 57.28
C ASP A 173 -34.22 2.54 57.33
N GLU A 174 -35.12 1.63 57.72
CA GLU A 174 -34.89 0.18 57.61
C GLU A 174 -34.65 -0.26 56.16
N ALA A 175 -35.39 0.28 55.19
CA ALA A 175 -35.20 -0.04 53.77
C ALA A 175 -33.83 0.47 53.27
N ILE A 176 -33.45 1.72 53.62
CA ILE A 176 -32.13 2.27 53.29
C ILE A 176 -31.00 1.42 53.90
N CYS A 177 -31.13 0.99 55.16
CA CYS A 177 -30.14 0.11 55.79
C CYS A 177 -30.02 -1.24 55.08
N LYS A 178 -31.14 -1.84 54.65
CA LYS A 178 -31.15 -3.10 53.89
C LYS A 178 -30.51 -2.97 52.51
N GLU A 179 -30.73 -1.87 51.78
CA GLU A 179 -30.04 -1.63 50.50
C GLU A 179 -28.55 -1.29 50.66
N ARG A 180 -28.16 -0.56 51.72
CA ARG A 180 -26.74 -0.33 52.04
C ARG A 180 -25.99 -1.65 52.31
N LEU A 181 -26.56 -2.53 53.13
CA LEU A 181 -26.00 -3.86 53.40
C LEU A 181 -25.79 -4.68 52.11
N LYS A 182 -26.77 -4.68 51.18
CA LYS A 182 -26.61 -5.33 49.86
C LYS A 182 -25.49 -4.72 49.03
N LEU A 183 -25.38 -3.39 49.00
CA LEU A 183 -24.33 -2.69 48.26
C LEU A 183 -22.93 -3.00 48.82
N ASP A 184 -22.80 -3.08 50.14
CA ASP A 184 -21.53 -3.42 50.79
C ASP A 184 -21.18 -4.92 50.64
N GLU A 185 -22.15 -5.83 50.65
CA GLU A 185 -21.96 -7.22 50.22
C GLU A 185 -21.47 -7.34 48.76
N VAL A 186 -22.05 -6.56 47.84
CA VAL A 186 -21.63 -6.55 46.42
C VAL A 186 -20.22 -5.97 46.26
N ARG A 187 -19.88 -4.91 47.01
CA ARG A 187 -18.51 -4.36 47.08
C ARG A 187 -17.52 -5.39 47.59
N GLU A 188 -17.84 -6.09 48.68
CA GLU A 188 -16.95 -7.14 49.23
C GLU A 188 -16.73 -8.27 48.23
N ARG A 189 -17.76 -8.74 47.53
CA ARG A 189 -17.61 -9.76 46.47
C ARG A 189 -16.71 -9.23 45.35
N SER A 190 -16.98 -8.03 44.84
CA SER A 190 -16.17 -7.38 43.81
C SER A 190 -14.70 -7.20 44.22
N HIS A 191 -14.42 -6.85 45.49
CA HIS A 191 -13.05 -6.75 45.99
C HIS A 191 -12.38 -8.12 46.10
N ARG A 192 -13.07 -9.14 46.62
CA ARG A 192 -12.53 -10.52 46.71
C ARG A 192 -12.22 -11.09 45.33
N ASP A 193 -13.08 -10.86 44.34
CA ASP A 193 -12.89 -11.38 42.99
C ASP A 193 -11.84 -10.57 42.20
N GLY A 194 -11.75 -9.25 42.41
CA GLY A 194 -10.66 -8.42 41.88
C GLY A 194 -9.28 -8.81 42.46
N VAL A 195 -9.20 -9.19 43.74
CA VAL A 195 -7.97 -9.72 44.35
C VAL A 195 -7.58 -11.08 43.76
N LYS A 196 -8.54 -12.01 43.57
CA LYS A 196 -8.26 -13.29 42.88
C LYS A 196 -7.74 -13.07 41.46
N GLN A 197 -8.36 -12.15 40.71
CA GLN A 197 -7.88 -11.82 39.36
C GLN A 197 -6.47 -11.23 39.39
N ALA A 198 -6.15 -10.35 40.34
CA ALA A 198 -4.79 -9.82 40.51
C ALA A 198 -3.77 -10.94 40.82
N ASP A 199 -4.09 -11.87 41.72
CA ASP A 199 -3.26 -13.04 42.01
C ASP A 199 -3.06 -13.95 40.78
N GLU A 200 -4.12 -14.18 40.00
CA GLU A 200 -4.06 -14.96 38.76
C GLU A 200 -3.22 -14.26 37.68
N TYR A 201 -3.35 -12.93 37.51
CA TYR A 201 -2.49 -12.15 36.63
C TYR A 201 -1.03 -12.20 37.08
N GLN A 202 -0.71 -12.08 38.37
CA GLN A 202 0.65 -12.20 38.88
C GLN A 202 1.24 -13.60 38.63
N ARG A 203 0.48 -14.67 38.88
CA ARG A 203 0.89 -16.05 38.55
C ARG A 203 1.13 -16.22 37.05
N LYS A 204 0.28 -15.62 36.21
CA LYS A 204 0.41 -15.67 34.75
C LYS A 204 1.66 -14.91 34.28
N ILE A 205 1.96 -13.74 34.84
CA ILE A 205 3.20 -12.98 34.59
C ILE A 205 4.42 -13.83 34.94
N LEU A 206 4.48 -14.39 36.16
CA LEU A 206 5.59 -15.25 36.59
C LEU A 206 5.77 -16.48 35.69
N SER A 207 4.68 -17.08 35.19
CA SER A 207 4.75 -18.19 34.23
C SER A 207 5.27 -17.76 32.85
N LEU A 208 4.93 -16.54 32.40
CA LEU A 208 5.40 -15.97 31.14
C LEU A 208 6.88 -15.57 31.23
N GLU A 209 7.33 -15.03 32.37
CA GLU A 209 8.73 -14.75 32.64
C GLU A 209 9.55 -16.04 32.65
N HIS A 210 9.09 -17.09 33.34
CA HIS A 210 9.75 -18.39 33.34
C HIS A 210 9.85 -19.00 31.93
N ASN A 211 8.75 -18.99 31.16
CA ASN A 211 8.73 -19.47 29.78
C ASN A 211 9.63 -18.65 28.86
N TYR A 212 9.70 -17.33 29.04
CA TYR A 212 10.59 -16.45 28.29
C TYR A 212 12.06 -16.73 28.61
N HIS A 213 12.42 -16.93 29.88
CA HIS A 213 13.77 -17.32 30.28
C HIS A 213 14.17 -18.71 29.76
N ALA A 214 13.25 -19.69 29.78
CA ALA A 214 13.48 -21.00 29.19
C ALA A 214 13.68 -20.92 27.66
N LYS A 215 12.79 -20.22 26.94
CA LYS A 215 12.90 -20.07 25.48
C LYS A 215 14.15 -19.30 25.06
N ARG A 216 14.57 -18.31 25.85
CA ARG A 216 15.84 -17.61 25.65
C ARG A 216 17.04 -18.55 25.79
N ALA A 217 17.07 -19.41 26.82
CA ALA A 217 18.14 -20.38 27.00
C ALA A 217 18.22 -21.42 25.86
N GLU A 218 17.08 -21.82 25.29
CA GLU A 218 17.04 -22.64 24.07
C GLU A 218 17.63 -21.91 22.86
N LEU A 219 17.22 -20.64 22.64
CA LEU A 219 17.73 -19.81 21.54
C LEU A 219 19.23 -19.54 21.66
N ASP A 220 19.73 -19.26 22.86
CA ASP A 220 21.17 -19.06 23.10
C ASP A 220 21.96 -20.36 22.78
N GLN A 221 21.46 -21.55 23.14
CA GLN A 221 22.06 -22.83 22.76
C GLN A 221 22.02 -23.10 21.25
N ASP A 222 20.93 -22.77 20.56
CA ASP A 222 20.83 -22.97 19.11
C ASP A 222 21.71 -21.96 18.34
N ILE A 223 21.90 -20.75 18.86
CA ILE A 223 22.90 -19.79 18.35
C ILE A 223 24.33 -20.35 18.49
N GLU A 224 24.67 -21.00 19.60
CA GLU A 224 25.97 -21.67 19.77
C GLU A 224 26.15 -22.84 18.79
N ARG A 225 25.15 -23.73 18.66
CA ARG A 225 25.16 -24.82 17.67
C ARG A 225 25.29 -24.32 16.22
N LEU A 226 24.69 -23.17 15.89
CA LEU A 226 24.82 -22.56 14.57
C LEU A 226 26.21 -21.94 14.36
N ARG A 227 26.83 -21.36 15.39
CA ARG A 227 28.22 -20.88 15.35
C ARG A 227 29.20 -22.04 15.15
N GLU A 228 29.03 -23.15 15.86
CA GLU A 228 29.86 -24.36 15.68
C GLU A 228 29.75 -24.91 14.25
N LYS A 229 28.53 -25.07 13.72
CA LYS A 229 28.30 -25.50 12.33
C LYS A 229 28.94 -24.55 11.31
N LEU A 230 28.81 -23.24 11.52
CA LEU A 230 29.42 -22.23 10.64
C LEU A 230 30.96 -22.30 10.68
N LEU A 231 31.56 -22.52 11.85
CA LEU A 231 33.00 -22.72 12.00
C LEU A 231 33.47 -24.02 11.34
N GLU A 232 32.71 -25.11 11.47
CA GLU A 232 32.96 -26.35 10.73
C GLU A 232 32.91 -26.14 9.21
N GLU A 233 31.88 -25.47 8.69
CA GLU A 233 31.74 -25.20 7.26
C GLU A 233 32.85 -24.29 6.73
N GLN A 234 33.19 -23.22 7.45
CA GLN A 234 34.36 -22.38 7.13
C GLN A 234 35.66 -23.20 7.10
N THR A 235 35.86 -24.09 8.07
CA THR A 235 37.05 -24.97 8.13
C THR A 235 37.08 -25.95 6.95
N ARG A 236 35.93 -26.55 6.59
CA ARG A 236 35.79 -27.42 5.40
C ARG A 236 36.07 -26.67 4.11
N HIS A 237 35.58 -25.42 3.97
CA HIS A 237 35.88 -24.57 2.82
C HIS A 237 37.36 -24.18 2.71
N ILE A 238 37.98 -23.80 3.84
CA ILE A 238 39.41 -23.50 3.91
C ILE A 238 40.26 -24.72 3.52
N ASN A 239 39.87 -25.92 3.96
CA ASN A 239 40.60 -27.14 3.63
C ASN A 239 40.43 -27.54 2.15
N ARG A 240 39.22 -27.46 1.58
CA ARG A 240 39.02 -27.65 0.13
C ARG A 240 39.84 -26.67 -0.70
N ALA A 241 39.86 -25.38 -0.33
CA ALA A 241 40.65 -24.37 -1.03
C ALA A 241 42.17 -24.67 -0.96
N LYS A 242 42.67 -25.22 0.15
CA LYS A 242 44.07 -25.69 0.28
C LYS A 242 44.35 -26.93 -0.58
N GLU A 243 43.42 -27.88 -0.62
CA GLU A 243 43.52 -29.09 -1.45
C GLU A 243 43.57 -28.72 -2.94
N GLU A 244 42.62 -27.89 -3.40
CA GLU A 244 42.56 -27.33 -4.75
C GLU A 244 43.82 -26.55 -5.12
N ALA A 245 44.30 -25.65 -4.23
CA ALA A 245 45.55 -24.94 -4.43
C ALA A 245 46.76 -25.89 -4.55
N SER A 246 46.82 -26.95 -3.74
CA SER A 246 47.89 -27.95 -3.81
C SER A 246 47.83 -28.81 -5.09
N ALA A 247 46.62 -29.06 -5.61
CA ALA A 247 46.43 -29.77 -6.88
C ALA A 247 46.81 -28.89 -8.08
N LEU A 248 46.43 -27.60 -8.06
CA LEU A 248 46.86 -26.60 -9.05
C LEU A 248 48.37 -26.42 -9.03
N GLN A 249 49.01 -26.40 -7.86
CA GLN A 249 50.47 -26.31 -7.76
C GLN A 249 51.16 -27.54 -8.37
N ARG A 250 50.73 -28.77 -8.05
CA ARG A 250 51.28 -30.00 -8.66
C ARG A 250 51.11 -30.02 -10.18
N ASN A 251 49.95 -29.57 -10.67
CA ASN A 251 49.71 -29.47 -12.12
C ASN A 251 50.60 -28.42 -12.79
N TRP A 252 50.88 -27.31 -12.13
CA TRP A 252 51.80 -26.28 -12.61
C TRP A 252 53.26 -26.75 -12.59
N GLU A 253 53.68 -27.47 -11.55
CA GLU A 253 55.01 -28.09 -11.45
C GLU A 253 55.19 -29.13 -12.56
N ALA A 254 54.21 -30.00 -12.81
CA ALA A 254 54.25 -30.99 -13.89
C ALA A 254 54.33 -30.36 -15.29
N GLU A 255 53.56 -29.31 -15.57
CA GLU A 255 53.61 -28.63 -16.87
C GLU A 255 54.88 -27.77 -17.03
N ARG A 256 55.45 -27.23 -15.93
CA ARG A 256 56.79 -26.61 -15.93
C ARG A 256 57.86 -27.63 -16.31
N ASP A 257 57.87 -28.78 -15.66
CA ASP A 257 58.91 -29.81 -15.88
C ASP A 257 58.84 -30.39 -17.30
N ARG A 258 57.62 -30.48 -17.87
CA ARG A 258 57.36 -30.78 -19.29
C ARG A 258 57.83 -29.69 -20.25
N LEU A 259 57.68 -28.41 -19.89
CA LEU A 259 58.23 -27.31 -20.68
C LEU A 259 59.76 -27.28 -20.62
N GLU A 260 60.37 -27.62 -19.47
CA GLU A 260 61.81 -27.80 -19.35
C GLU A 260 62.35 -28.97 -20.18
N SER A 261 61.66 -30.12 -20.24
CA SER A 261 62.08 -31.22 -21.11
C SER A 261 62.02 -30.84 -22.59
N LEU A 262 60.94 -30.15 -23.02
CA LEU A 262 60.81 -29.62 -24.38
C LEU A 262 61.85 -28.54 -24.72
N LEU A 263 62.30 -27.75 -23.75
CA LEU A 263 63.40 -26.81 -23.93
C LEU A 263 64.74 -27.54 -24.11
N ARG A 264 65.03 -28.56 -23.28
CA ARG A 264 66.25 -29.38 -23.43
C ARG A 264 66.28 -30.13 -24.77
N GLU A 265 65.15 -30.67 -25.22
CA GLU A 265 65.02 -31.25 -26.57
C GLU A 265 65.31 -30.24 -27.70
N ARG A 266 64.86 -28.98 -27.54
CA ARG A 266 65.14 -27.89 -28.48
C ARG A 266 66.61 -27.50 -28.48
N GLU A 267 67.23 -27.37 -27.32
CA GLU A 267 68.66 -27.06 -27.17
C GLU A 267 69.55 -28.19 -27.73
N GLU A 268 69.15 -29.46 -27.53
CA GLU A 268 69.77 -30.61 -28.18
C GLU A 268 69.61 -30.60 -29.71
N GLN A 269 68.49 -30.10 -30.25
CA GLN A 269 68.30 -29.97 -31.69
C GLN A 269 69.15 -28.84 -32.28
N ILE A 270 69.20 -27.68 -31.61
CA ILE A 270 70.01 -26.53 -32.01
C ILE A 270 71.50 -26.88 -31.99
N THR A 271 72.01 -27.46 -30.89
CA THR A 271 73.42 -27.88 -30.80
C THR A 271 73.79 -28.95 -31.84
N LYS A 272 72.87 -29.86 -32.20
CA LYS A 272 73.08 -30.80 -33.33
C LYS A 272 73.12 -30.07 -34.69
N GLN A 273 72.30 -29.03 -34.89
CA GLN A 273 72.31 -28.20 -36.10
C GLN A 273 73.58 -27.35 -36.22
N ASP A 274 74.06 -26.75 -35.13
CA ASP A 274 75.34 -26.01 -35.10
C ASP A 274 76.53 -26.94 -35.40
N LEU A 275 76.49 -28.19 -34.95
CA LEU A 275 77.48 -29.24 -35.22
C LEU A 275 77.31 -29.87 -36.63
N GLU A 276 76.16 -29.67 -37.30
CA GLU A 276 75.98 -29.93 -38.73
C GLU A 276 76.51 -28.78 -39.60
N LEU A 277 76.29 -27.52 -39.17
CA LEU A 277 76.74 -26.28 -39.83
C LEU A 277 78.27 -26.16 -39.80
N THR A 278 78.90 -26.24 -38.64
CA THR A 278 80.37 -26.16 -38.49
C THR A 278 81.13 -27.29 -39.20
N ARG A 279 80.45 -28.39 -39.57
CA ARG A 279 80.98 -29.38 -40.53
C ARG A 279 80.85 -28.89 -41.98
N LEU A 280 79.69 -28.39 -42.39
CA LEU A 280 79.47 -27.86 -43.73
C LEU A 280 80.38 -26.65 -44.05
N GLU A 281 80.61 -25.77 -43.08
CA GLU A 281 81.56 -24.65 -43.19
C GLU A 281 82.99 -25.15 -43.41
N ARG A 282 83.40 -26.21 -42.70
CA ARG A 282 84.70 -26.85 -42.89
C ARG A 282 84.80 -27.51 -44.27
N ASP A 283 83.80 -28.30 -44.65
CA ASP A 283 83.71 -28.95 -45.97
C ASP A 283 83.80 -27.91 -47.10
N TYR A 284 83.14 -26.75 -46.93
CA TYR A 284 83.17 -25.62 -47.86
C TYR A 284 84.57 -24.97 -47.93
N HIS A 285 85.17 -24.63 -46.78
CA HIS A 285 86.50 -24.04 -46.73
C HIS A 285 87.59 -24.99 -47.26
N GLU A 286 87.46 -26.31 -47.06
CA GLU A 286 88.39 -27.29 -47.62
C GLU A 286 88.25 -27.41 -49.14
N ARG A 287 87.03 -27.41 -49.70
CA ARG A 287 86.79 -27.33 -51.15
C ARG A 287 87.36 -26.04 -51.74
N HIS A 288 87.13 -24.90 -51.10
CA HIS A 288 87.60 -23.60 -51.59
C HIS A 288 89.13 -23.48 -51.52
N ARG A 289 89.79 -24.11 -50.53
CA ARG A 289 91.26 -24.25 -50.47
C ARG A 289 91.82 -25.25 -51.48
N ALA A 290 91.04 -26.27 -51.87
CA ALA A 290 91.43 -27.19 -52.94
C ALA A 290 91.31 -26.53 -54.33
N GLN A 291 90.27 -25.71 -54.57
CA GLN A 291 90.17 -24.88 -55.77
C GLN A 291 91.26 -23.80 -55.83
N GLY A 292 91.57 -23.15 -54.69
CA GLY A 292 92.67 -22.18 -54.60
C GLY A 292 94.01 -22.77 -55.03
N ARG A 293 94.38 -23.94 -54.49
CA ARG A 293 95.64 -24.62 -54.86
C ARG A 293 95.70 -25.03 -56.33
N ARG A 294 94.59 -25.46 -56.93
CA ARG A 294 94.53 -25.72 -58.38
C ARG A 294 94.77 -24.43 -59.19
N PHE A 295 94.15 -23.32 -58.79
CA PHE A 295 94.42 -22.01 -59.41
C PHE A 295 95.90 -21.57 -59.26
N GLU A 296 96.55 -21.89 -58.12
CA GLU A 296 97.98 -21.61 -57.91
C GLU A 296 98.87 -22.52 -58.78
N GLU A 297 98.53 -23.80 -58.92
CA GLU A 297 99.19 -24.78 -59.81
C GLU A 297 99.05 -24.38 -61.30
N ASP A 298 97.83 -24.03 -61.73
CA ASP A 298 97.53 -23.53 -63.08
C ASP A 298 98.31 -22.23 -63.36
N LEU A 299 98.33 -21.29 -62.41
CA LEU A 299 99.07 -20.02 -62.54
C LEU A 299 100.58 -20.23 -62.64
N ALA A 300 101.15 -21.18 -61.89
CA ALA A 300 102.56 -21.54 -61.98
C ALA A 300 102.92 -22.20 -63.33
N SER A 301 102.00 -22.98 -63.91
CA SER A 301 102.18 -23.51 -65.27
C SER A 301 102.22 -22.40 -66.32
N LEU A 302 101.28 -21.45 -66.27
CA LEU A 302 101.24 -20.30 -67.17
C LEU A 302 102.47 -19.39 -67.02
N GLN A 303 102.96 -19.15 -65.80
CA GLN A 303 104.17 -18.37 -65.56
C GLN A 303 105.44 -19.02 -66.16
N THR A 304 105.51 -20.36 -66.25
CA THR A 304 106.67 -21.07 -66.81
C THR A 304 106.63 -21.22 -68.34
N GLU A 305 105.47 -21.04 -68.99
CA GLU A 305 105.40 -20.75 -70.43
C GLU A 305 105.75 -19.29 -70.72
N HIS A 306 105.13 -18.35 -70.00
CA HIS A 306 105.28 -16.91 -70.26
C HIS A 306 106.73 -16.40 -70.10
N PHE A 307 107.55 -17.06 -69.28
CA PHE A 307 109.00 -16.79 -69.14
C PHE A 307 109.82 -17.19 -70.39
N LYS A 308 109.37 -18.17 -71.18
CA LYS A 308 110.05 -18.58 -72.42
C LYS A 308 109.74 -17.60 -73.56
N ASP A 309 108.48 -17.22 -73.72
CA ASP A 309 108.06 -16.28 -74.77
C ASP A 309 108.62 -14.87 -74.55
N THR A 310 108.78 -14.44 -73.29
CA THR A 310 109.40 -13.14 -72.98
C THR A 310 110.89 -13.07 -73.33
N GLN A 311 111.63 -14.19 -73.36
CA GLN A 311 112.99 -14.21 -73.92
C GLN A 311 112.99 -14.11 -75.46
N ALA A 312 111.95 -14.58 -76.15
CA ALA A 312 111.81 -14.38 -77.59
C ALA A 312 111.43 -12.93 -77.93
N HIS A 313 110.44 -12.37 -77.23
CA HIS A 313 109.94 -11.01 -77.48
C HIS A 313 110.93 -9.89 -77.13
N THR A 314 111.74 -10.04 -76.07
CA THR A 314 112.76 -9.03 -75.71
C THR A 314 113.81 -8.83 -76.80
N LYS A 315 114.15 -9.89 -77.56
CA LYS A 315 115.08 -9.80 -78.69
C LYS A 315 114.48 -9.05 -79.90
N ALA A 316 113.19 -9.22 -80.16
CA ALA A 316 112.49 -8.50 -81.23
C ALA A 316 112.19 -7.03 -80.88
N LEU A 317 111.88 -6.73 -79.61
CA LEU A 317 111.56 -5.37 -79.17
C LEU A 317 112.77 -4.42 -79.23
N ALA A 318 114.00 -4.92 -79.10
CA ALA A 318 115.22 -4.12 -79.25
C ALA A 318 115.36 -3.52 -80.66
N GLU A 319 114.98 -4.28 -81.70
CA GLU A 319 115.06 -3.83 -83.10
C GLU A 319 113.88 -2.93 -83.50
N ALA A 320 112.71 -3.11 -82.86
CA ALA A 320 111.55 -2.25 -83.03
C ALA A 320 111.70 -0.88 -82.33
N GLY A 321 112.30 -0.85 -81.13
CA GLY A 321 112.36 0.33 -80.27
C GLY A 321 113.15 1.52 -80.83
N VAL A 322 114.04 1.30 -81.80
CA VAL A 322 114.74 2.38 -82.52
C VAL A 322 113.79 3.12 -83.46
N LYS A 323 112.90 2.40 -84.14
CA LYS A 323 111.96 2.94 -85.15
C LYS A 323 110.66 3.50 -84.57
N LEU A 324 110.44 3.36 -83.26
CA LEU A 324 109.29 3.95 -82.57
C LEU A 324 109.55 5.40 -82.17
N ARG A 325 110.74 5.72 -81.65
CA ARG A 325 111.07 7.04 -81.09
C ARG A 325 110.95 8.16 -82.13
N GLU A 326 111.44 7.91 -83.35
CA GLU A 326 111.31 8.81 -84.51
C GLU A 326 109.86 9.08 -84.94
N ARG A 327 108.90 8.25 -84.49
CA ARG A 327 107.45 8.45 -84.69
C ARG A 327 106.75 9.02 -83.47
N GLU A 328 107.23 8.73 -82.27
CA GLU A 328 106.67 9.24 -81.02
C GLU A 328 106.89 10.75 -80.88
N GLU A 329 108.04 11.27 -81.28
CA GLU A 329 108.32 12.72 -81.26
C GLU A 329 107.35 13.50 -82.19
N ALA A 330 107.15 13.02 -83.42
CA ALA A 330 106.18 13.59 -84.36
C ALA A 330 104.72 13.53 -83.83
N PHE A 331 104.37 12.45 -83.12
CA PHE A 331 103.03 12.26 -82.56
C PHE A 331 102.72 13.20 -81.37
N GLN A 332 103.72 13.61 -80.58
CA GLN A 332 103.47 14.55 -79.47
C GLN A 332 103.18 15.98 -79.95
N GLU A 333 103.79 16.44 -81.05
CA GLU A 333 103.46 17.76 -81.64
C GLU A 333 102.03 17.80 -82.19
N GLU A 334 101.61 16.75 -82.90
CA GLU A 334 100.24 16.62 -83.41
C GLU A 334 99.22 16.54 -82.26
N ARG A 335 99.56 15.81 -81.18
CA ARG A 335 98.74 15.68 -79.97
C ARG A 335 98.55 16.99 -79.21
N GLN A 336 99.55 17.89 -79.16
CA GLN A 336 99.35 19.21 -78.54
C GLN A 336 98.33 20.06 -79.30
N ARG A 337 98.40 20.08 -80.64
CA ARG A 337 97.43 20.79 -81.49
C ARG A 337 96.01 20.25 -81.31
N LEU A 338 95.86 18.92 -81.22
CA LEU A 338 94.58 18.27 -80.94
C LEU A 338 94.02 18.60 -79.55
N LEU A 339 94.87 18.81 -78.53
CA LEU A 339 94.43 19.21 -77.19
C LEU A 339 93.90 20.65 -77.13
N GLU A 340 94.55 21.59 -77.82
CA GLU A 340 94.03 22.96 -77.94
C GLU A 340 92.69 23.01 -78.68
N GLN A 341 92.56 22.22 -79.76
CA GLN A 341 91.33 22.09 -80.53
C GLN A 341 90.20 21.43 -79.72
N GLN A 342 90.52 20.39 -78.93
CA GLN A 342 89.57 19.71 -78.04
C GLN A 342 89.09 20.60 -76.88
N ASN A 343 89.92 21.53 -76.39
CA ASN A 343 89.50 22.44 -75.33
C ASN A 343 88.52 23.52 -75.84
N ARG A 344 88.71 24.07 -77.06
CA ARG A 344 87.72 24.96 -77.67
C ARG A 344 86.37 24.26 -77.89
N LEU A 345 86.41 23.04 -78.44
CA LEU A 345 85.22 22.19 -78.58
C LEU A 345 84.52 21.89 -77.23
N ARG A 346 85.21 21.94 -76.09
CA ARG A 346 84.59 21.80 -74.76
C ARG A 346 83.91 23.08 -74.28
N GLU A 347 84.42 24.25 -74.63
CA GLU A 347 83.77 25.53 -74.32
C GLU A 347 82.52 25.73 -75.17
N ASP A 348 82.56 25.35 -76.46
CA ASP A 348 81.39 25.35 -77.35
C ASP A 348 80.32 24.36 -76.86
N VAL A 349 80.70 23.11 -76.57
CA VAL A 349 79.78 22.09 -76.03
C VAL A 349 79.22 22.47 -74.66
N ALA A 350 79.96 23.18 -73.81
CA ALA A 350 79.42 23.69 -72.54
C ALA A 350 78.27 24.69 -72.75
N GLN A 351 78.35 25.53 -73.80
CA GLN A 351 77.26 26.45 -74.14
C GLN A 351 76.04 25.73 -74.73
N GLU A 352 76.25 24.66 -75.51
CA GLU A 352 75.16 23.78 -75.98
C GLU A 352 74.50 23.01 -74.82
N TYR A 353 75.27 22.59 -73.81
CA TYR A 353 74.73 21.91 -72.63
C TYR A 353 73.84 22.83 -71.78
N GLU A 354 74.21 24.10 -71.61
CA GLU A 354 73.36 25.08 -70.90
C GLU A 354 72.05 25.35 -71.66
N GLN A 355 72.11 25.52 -72.99
CA GLN A 355 70.92 25.71 -73.83
C GLN A 355 70.00 24.47 -73.82
N THR A 356 70.57 23.26 -73.89
CA THR A 356 69.78 22.02 -73.83
C THR A 356 69.24 21.73 -72.44
N PHE A 357 69.92 22.11 -71.36
CA PHE A 357 69.40 22.01 -69.98
C PHE A 357 68.16 22.90 -69.78
N GLN A 358 68.21 24.14 -70.25
CA GLN A 358 67.06 25.05 -70.20
C GLN A 358 65.89 24.59 -71.10
N ALA A 359 66.18 23.96 -72.24
CA ALA A 359 65.16 23.28 -73.05
C ALA A 359 64.55 22.07 -72.32
N LEU A 360 65.36 21.28 -71.61
CA LEU A 360 64.92 20.11 -70.85
C LEU A 360 63.99 20.53 -69.68
N GLN A 361 64.34 21.59 -68.94
CA GLN A 361 63.47 22.16 -67.91
C GLN A 361 62.10 22.56 -68.45
N ARG A 362 62.04 23.24 -69.60
CA ARG A 362 60.76 23.58 -70.26
C ARG A 362 59.97 22.31 -70.61
N SER A 363 60.62 21.30 -71.19
CA SER A 363 59.98 20.02 -71.53
C SER A 363 59.45 19.24 -70.31
N LEU A 364 60.03 19.45 -69.13
CA LEU A 364 59.57 18.87 -67.87
C LEU A 364 58.32 19.59 -67.36
N ILE A 365 58.36 20.92 -67.34
CA ILE A 365 57.23 21.78 -66.94
C ILE A 365 56.01 21.55 -67.86
N ASP A 366 56.23 21.39 -69.16
CA ASP A 366 55.13 21.12 -70.11
C ASP A 366 54.58 19.68 -69.98
N LYS A 367 55.37 18.70 -69.52
CA LYS A 367 54.90 17.34 -69.20
C LYS A 367 54.18 17.26 -67.86
N GLU A 368 54.56 18.08 -66.89
CA GLU A 368 53.81 18.23 -65.64
C GLU A 368 52.51 19.00 -65.88
N ARG A 369 52.53 20.04 -66.74
CA ARG A 369 51.31 20.70 -67.23
C ARG A 369 50.39 19.75 -67.98
N SER A 370 50.88 18.93 -68.93
CA SER A 370 49.99 18.02 -69.67
C SER A 370 49.35 16.97 -68.75
N ARG A 371 50.09 16.45 -67.76
CA ARG A 371 49.53 15.56 -66.73
C ARG A 371 48.59 16.28 -65.76
N ALA A 372 48.88 17.53 -65.40
CA ALA A 372 47.98 18.35 -64.59
C ALA A 372 46.71 18.75 -65.35
N GLU A 373 46.77 18.95 -66.66
CA GLU A 373 45.60 19.18 -67.51
C GLU A 373 44.78 17.90 -67.73
N GLU A 374 45.43 16.75 -67.88
CA GLU A 374 44.74 15.46 -68.05
C GLU A 374 44.08 15.01 -66.75
N THR A 375 44.70 15.23 -65.59
CA THR A 375 44.04 15.06 -64.28
C THR A 375 43.03 16.17 -64.01
N SER A 376 43.29 17.43 -64.35
CA SER A 376 42.31 18.52 -64.20
C SER A 376 41.06 18.27 -65.03
N LYS A 377 41.16 17.92 -66.32
CA LYS A 377 39.99 17.57 -67.15
C LYS A 377 39.19 16.41 -66.57
N ARG A 378 39.85 15.41 -65.99
CA ARG A 378 39.20 14.27 -65.32
C ARG A 378 38.61 14.62 -63.96
N VAL A 379 39.17 15.62 -63.28
CA VAL A 379 38.65 16.23 -62.04
C VAL A 379 37.52 17.21 -62.34
N GLU A 380 37.51 17.91 -63.47
CA GLU A 380 36.39 18.73 -63.96
C GLU A 380 35.23 17.85 -64.44
N GLU A 381 35.51 16.69 -65.04
CA GLU A 381 34.50 15.71 -65.42
C GLU A 381 33.90 15.01 -64.18
N LEU A 382 34.72 14.74 -63.16
CA LEU A 382 34.27 14.32 -61.84
C LEU A 382 33.52 15.42 -61.08
N HIS A 383 33.91 16.69 -61.17
CA HIS A 383 33.14 17.79 -60.56
C HIS A 383 31.84 18.04 -61.33
N ARG A 384 31.82 18.02 -62.67
CA ARG A 384 30.56 18.14 -63.44
C ARG A 384 29.59 17.01 -63.15
N THR A 385 30.08 15.78 -62.96
CA THR A 385 29.22 14.67 -62.54
C THR A 385 28.84 14.77 -61.07
N HIS A 386 29.73 15.21 -60.17
CA HIS A 386 29.43 15.47 -58.77
C HIS A 386 28.39 16.58 -58.61
N ASP A 387 28.62 17.76 -59.17
CA ASP A 387 27.74 18.93 -59.16
C ASP A 387 26.40 18.64 -59.85
N ALA A 388 26.38 17.81 -60.89
CA ALA A 388 25.12 17.31 -61.46
C ALA A 388 24.39 16.37 -60.48
N THR A 389 25.07 15.48 -59.77
CA THR A 389 24.44 14.65 -58.72
C THR A 389 24.04 15.47 -57.48
N VAL A 390 24.81 16.49 -57.10
CA VAL A 390 24.51 17.40 -55.99
C VAL A 390 23.32 18.27 -56.36
N SER A 391 23.27 18.81 -57.57
CA SER A 391 22.11 19.56 -58.10
C SER A 391 20.88 18.66 -58.23
N ALA A 392 21.03 17.42 -58.69
CA ALA A 392 19.94 16.44 -58.73
C ALA A 392 19.46 16.04 -57.33
N LEU A 393 20.37 15.93 -56.35
CA LEU A 393 20.04 15.66 -54.94
C LEU A 393 19.44 16.88 -54.25
N GLN A 394 19.87 18.11 -54.58
CA GLN A 394 19.29 19.36 -54.11
C GLN A 394 17.88 19.53 -54.65
N ASN A 395 17.66 19.43 -55.97
CA ASN A 395 16.32 19.45 -56.56
C ASN A 395 15.41 18.34 -55.99
N ARG A 396 15.97 17.16 -55.67
CA ARG A 396 15.23 16.07 -55.02
C ARG A 396 14.94 16.35 -53.54
N LEU A 397 15.86 16.97 -52.80
CA LEU A 397 15.66 17.46 -51.43
C LEU A 397 14.63 18.59 -51.40
N GLU A 398 14.63 19.48 -52.40
CA GLU A 398 13.72 20.60 -52.57
C GLU A 398 12.30 20.09 -52.87
N SER A 399 12.14 19.15 -53.81
CA SER A 399 10.84 18.49 -54.06
C SER A 399 10.34 17.64 -52.87
N VAL A 400 11.25 17.12 -52.02
CA VAL A 400 10.88 16.48 -50.76
C VAL A 400 10.50 17.51 -49.70
N ARG A 401 11.14 18.69 -49.66
CA ARG A 401 10.75 19.83 -48.82
C ARG A 401 9.41 20.43 -49.24
N GLU A 402 9.14 20.60 -50.53
CA GLU A 402 7.83 21.01 -51.04
C GLU A 402 6.74 19.98 -50.68
N LYS A 403 7.02 18.68 -50.84
CA LYS A 403 6.07 17.64 -50.44
C LYS A 403 5.86 17.59 -48.93
N ALA A 404 6.92 17.78 -48.14
CA ALA A 404 6.81 17.86 -46.68
C ALA A 404 6.05 19.12 -46.25
N ALA A 405 6.27 20.27 -46.90
CA ALA A 405 5.54 21.52 -46.64
C ALA A 405 4.06 21.36 -46.96
N ARG A 406 3.70 20.81 -48.13
CA ARG A 406 2.29 20.54 -48.49
C ARG A 406 1.64 19.54 -47.53
N LEU A 407 2.33 18.46 -47.14
CA LEU A 407 1.84 17.55 -46.10
C LEU A 407 1.71 18.23 -44.72
N HIS A 408 2.55 19.22 -44.40
CA HIS A 408 2.46 19.97 -43.15
C HIS A 408 1.29 20.97 -43.18
N GLU A 409 1.02 21.59 -44.32
CA GLU A 409 -0.09 22.52 -44.57
C GLU A 409 -1.44 21.78 -44.65
N GLU A 410 -1.48 20.59 -45.27
CA GLU A 410 -2.61 19.65 -45.24
C GLU A 410 -2.85 19.08 -43.82
N LEU A 411 -1.80 18.78 -43.04
CA LEU A 411 -1.96 18.40 -41.63
C LEU A 411 -2.45 19.58 -40.79
N GLN A 412 -1.87 20.77 -40.92
CA GLN A 412 -2.23 21.94 -40.11
C GLN A 412 -3.68 22.38 -40.36
N SER A 413 -4.12 22.45 -41.62
CA SER A 413 -5.51 22.78 -41.96
C SER A 413 -6.51 21.71 -41.49
N SER A 414 -6.14 20.42 -41.51
CA SER A 414 -6.94 19.37 -40.84
C SER A 414 -6.99 19.58 -39.33
N HIS A 415 -5.84 19.84 -38.69
CA HIS A 415 -5.75 19.94 -37.24
C HIS A 415 -6.46 21.18 -36.69
N GLU A 416 -6.40 22.32 -37.39
CA GLU A 416 -7.16 23.52 -37.02
C GLU A 416 -8.67 23.33 -37.22
N SER A 417 -9.10 22.64 -38.29
CA SER A 417 -10.50 22.23 -38.48
C SER A 417 -10.99 21.35 -37.33
N ASP A 418 -10.22 20.32 -36.96
CA ASP A 418 -10.57 19.38 -35.88
C ASP A 418 -10.51 20.05 -34.50
N LEU A 419 -9.60 21.00 -34.27
CA LEU A 419 -9.52 21.79 -33.04
C LEU A 419 -10.64 22.83 -32.94
N GLU A 420 -11.08 23.45 -34.04
CA GLU A 420 -12.30 24.27 -34.06
C GLU A 420 -13.55 23.43 -33.81
N ALA A 421 -13.65 22.24 -34.41
CA ALA A 421 -14.76 21.32 -34.19
C ALA A 421 -14.82 20.86 -32.72
N MET A 422 -13.68 20.47 -32.14
CA MET A 422 -13.59 20.13 -30.72
C MET A 422 -13.85 21.34 -29.80
N ARG A 423 -13.38 22.56 -30.12
CA ARG A 423 -13.76 23.76 -29.35
C ARG A 423 -15.27 23.99 -29.38
N LYS A 424 -15.90 23.98 -30.55
CA LYS A 424 -17.35 24.15 -30.70
C LYS A 424 -18.14 23.05 -29.99
N PHE A 425 -17.62 21.83 -29.94
CA PHE A 425 -18.18 20.73 -29.14
C PHE A 425 -18.03 20.99 -27.62
N TYR A 426 -16.82 21.24 -27.14
CA TYR A 426 -16.57 21.47 -25.71
C TYR A 426 -17.22 22.74 -25.17
N ASP A 427 -17.28 23.85 -25.93
CA ASP A 427 -18.00 25.06 -25.53
C ASP A 427 -19.52 24.82 -25.44
N ALA A 428 -20.09 23.97 -26.32
CA ALA A 428 -21.49 23.55 -26.22
C ALA A 428 -21.74 22.62 -25.02
N GLU A 429 -20.81 21.71 -24.72
CA GLU A 429 -20.90 20.78 -23.60
C GLU A 429 -20.68 21.48 -22.24
N ILE A 430 -19.75 22.45 -22.18
CA ILE A 430 -19.55 23.38 -21.06
C ILE A 430 -20.78 24.30 -20.91
N GLY A 431 -21.40 24.74 -22.01
CA GLY A 431 -22.64 25.49 -22.00
C GLY A 431 -23.81 24.70 -21.41
N ARG A 432 -23.99 23.44 -21.83
CA ARG A 432 -25.02 22.51 -21.29
C ARG A 432 -24.78 22.21 -19.82
N THR A 433 -23.58 21.79 -19.46
CA THR A 433 -23.24 21.46 -18.06
C THR A 433 -23.36 22.67 -17.14
N ARG A 434 -22.98 23.88 -17.57
CA ARG A 434 -23.25 25.12 -16.81
C ARG A 434 -24.74 25.42 -16.65
N LEU A 435 -25.56 25.18 -17.68
CA LEU A 435 -27.02 25.36 -17.60
C LEU A 435 -27.65 24.32 -16.66
N GLU A 436 -27.10 23.10 -16.64
CA GLU A 436 -27.52 22.04 -15.73
C GLU A 436 -27.04 22.24 -14.29
N THR A 437 -25.83 22.75 -14.05
CA THR A 437 -25.42 23.14 -12.69
C THR A 437 -26.28 24.29 -12.20
N LEU A 438 -26.55 25.31 -13.01
CA LEU A 438 -27.49 26.39 -12.62
C LEU A 438 -28.89 25.87 -12.23
N LYS A 439 -29.40 24.85 -12.94
CA LYS A 439 -30.66 24.19 -12.59
C LYS A 439 -30.57 23.34 -11.32
N ARG A 440 -29.47 22.60 -11.11
CA ARG A 440 -29.21 21.84 -9.87
C ARG A 440 -29.01 22.77 -8.68
N ASP A 441 -28.29 23.89 -8.84
CA ASP A 441 -28.07 24.91 -7.82
C ASP A 441 -29.38 25.62 -7.45
N GLN A 442 -30.27 25.88 -8.43
CA GLN A 442 -31.62 26.39 -8.18
C GLN A 442 -32.48 25.36 -7.45
N ALA A 443 -32.50 24.09 -7.90
CA ALA A 443 -33.25 23.02 -7.24
C ALA A 443 -32.77 22.80 -5.80
N HIS A 444 -31.45 22.71 -5.57
CA HIS A 444 -30.88 22.58 -4.22
C HIS A 444 -31.07 23.83 -3.37
N ALA A 445 -31.18 25.03 -3.95
CA ALA A 445 -31.57 26.23 -3.21
C ALA A 445 -33.04 26.21 -2.79
N GLU A 446 -33.93 25.62 -3.59
CA GLU A 446 -35.34 25.41 -3.26
C GLU A 446 -35.53 24.28 -2.24
N GLU A 447 -34.85 23.14 -2.40
CA GLU A 447 -34.77 22.07 -1.40
C GLU A 447 -34.18 22.58 -0.07
N SER A 448 -33.09 23.36 -0.11
CA SER A 448 -32.51 23.97 1.09
C SER A 448 -33.46 24.97 1.76
N ARG A 449 -34.32 25.66 1.01
CA ARG A 449 -35.38 26.51 1.57
C ARG A 449 -36.49 25.68 2.18
N ALA A 450 -36.92 24.59 1.53
CA ALA A 450 -37.93 23.67 2.05
C ALA A 450 -37.45 22.93 3.32
N LEU A 451 -36.21 22.47 3.35
CA LEU A 451 -35.57 21.88 4.54
C LEU A 451 -35.44 22.90 5.67
N ARG A 452 -35.04 24.14 5.39
CA ARG A 452 -35.01 25.22 6.41
C ARG A 452 -36.40 25.61 6.88
N LEU A 453 -37.45 25.45 6.07
CA LEU A 453 -38.83 25.65 6.49
C LEU A 453 -39.26 24.52 7.44
N LYS A 454 -39.02 23.26 7.07
CA LYS A 454 -39.34 22.09 7.92
C LYS A 454 -38.57 22.09 9.24
N LEU A 455 -37.25 22.30 9.22
CA LEU A 455 -36.44 22.44 10.44
C LEU A 455 -36.92 23.61 11.33
N ARG A 456 -37.53 24.64 10.73
CA ARG A 456 -38.13 25.74 11.46
C ARG A 456 -39.51 25.36 12.04
N GLU A 457 -40.35 24.65 11.30
CA GLU A 457 -41.64 24.13 11.79
C GLU A 457 -41.43 23.09 12.91
N GLU A 458 -40.41 22.25 12.79
CA GLU A 458 -39.95 21.31 13.82
C GLU A 458 -39.42 22.06 15.05
N ALA A 459 -38.55 23.06 14.87
CA ALA A 459 -38.04 23.87 15.99
C ALA A 459 -39.13 24.72 16.66
N GLU A 460 -40.08 25.28 15.90
CA GLU A 460 -41.22 26.03 16.44
C GLU A 460 -42.19 25.10 17.19
N SER A 461 -42.42 23.86 16.72
CA SER A 461 -43.22 22.88 17.46
C SER A 461 -42.53 22.40 18.75
N GLN A 462 -41.22 22.12 18.73
CA GLN A 462 -40.46 21.79 19.94
C GLN A 462 -40.40 22.96 20.93
N ALA A 463 -40.24 24.20 20.45
CA ALA A 463 -40.31 25.39 21.29
C ALA A 463 -41.71 25.60 21.89
N GLN A 464 -42.78 25.25 21.15
CA GLN A 464 -44.16 25.34 21.62
C GLN A 464 -44.50 24.24 22.65
N GLU A 465 -43.93 23.04 22.51
CA GLU A 465 -44.02 21.98 23.51
C GLU A 465 -43.21 22.34 24.78
N GLN A 466 -41.98 22.82 24.64
CA GLN A 466 -41.20 23.30 25.79
C GLN A 466 -41.89 24.50 26.47
N ALA A 467 -42.56 25.38 25.72
CA ALA A 467 -43.35 26.47 26.27
C ALA A 467 -44.60 25.97 27.03
N SER A 468 -45.27 24.91 26.57
CA SER A 468 -46.43 24.33 27.28
C SER A 468 -45.99 23.60 28.56
N GLN A 469 -44.86 22.88 28.52
CA GLN A 469 -44.24 22.28 29.71
C GLN A 469 -43.80 23.38 30.70
N ALA A 470 -43.15 24.45 30.24
CA ALA A 470 -42.78 25.59 31.08
C ALA A 470 -43.99 26.35 31.64
N ALA A 471 -45.11 26.42 30.91
CA ALA A 471 -46.36 26.99 31.42
C ALA A 471 -46.94 26.11 32.53
N ALA A 472 -47.03 24.79 32.34
CA ALA A 472 -47.49 23.85 33.36
C ALA A 472 -46.60 23.88 34.63
N HIS A 473 -45.28 24.01 34.47
CA HIS A 473 -44.37 24.23 35.60
C HIS A 473 -44.62 25.56 36.31
N ARG A 474 -44.90 26.66 35.58
CA ARG A 474 -45.23 27.97 36.18
C ARG A 474 -46.57 27.97 36.91
N GLU A 475 -47.59 27.30 36.40
CA GLU A 475 -48.86 27.13 37.13
C GLU A 475 -48.67 26.27 38.38
N ARG A 476 -47.87 25.20 38.30
CA ARG A 476 -47.56 24.35 39.46
C ARG A 476 -46.73 25.08 40.53
N ILE A 477 -45.83 25.99 40.12
CA ILE A 477 -45.13 26.90 41.04
C ILE A 477 -46.13 27.86 41.69
N ARG A 478 -46.99 28.54 40.92
CA ARG A 478 -48.03 29.43 41.47
C ARG A 478 -49.00 28.73 42.43
N ALA A 479 -49.34 27.47 42.18
CA ALA A 479 -50.17 26.69 43.09
C ALA A 479 -49.46 26.39 44.42
N LEU A 480 -48.13 26.18 44.39
CA LEU A 480 -47.30 26.00 45.59
C LEU A 480 -47.07 27.33 46.32
N GLU A 481 -46.87 28.43 45.60
CA GLU A 481 -46.79 29.79 46.15
C GLU A 481 -48.12 30.17 46.84
N SER A 482 -49.26 29.94 46.19
CA SER A 482 -50.59 30.16 46.77
C SER A 482 -50.82 29.33 48.04
N ALA A 483 -50.43 28.05 48.05
CA ALA A 483 -50.57 27.19 49.23
C ALA A 483 -49.63 27.62 50.37
N LEU A 484 -48.45 28.16 50.04
CA LEU A 484 -47.50 28.71 51.01
C LEU A 484 -48.01 30.02 51.62
N ASP A 485 -48.59 30.91 50.81
CA ASP A 485 -49.20 32.15 51.27
C ASP A 485 -50.48 31.91 52.09
N GLU A 486 -51.31 30.92 51.74
CA GLU A 486 -52.42 30.47 52.60
C GLU A 486 -51.90 29.91 53.93
N SER A 487 -50.83 29.12 53.92
CA SER A 487 -50.18 28.60 55.14
C SER A 487 -49.62 29.72 56.03
N HIS A 488 -48.99 30.74 55.44
CA HIS A 488 -48.54 31.93 56.15
C HIS A 488 -49.72 32.76 56.69
N ALA A 489 -50.80 32.95 55.91
CA ALA A 489 -52.00 33.64 56.37
C ALA A 489 -52.75 32.88 57.49
N GLN A 490 -52.70 31.55 57.49
CA GLN A 490 -53.13 30.73 58.62
C GLN A 490 -52.25 30.99 59.84
N SER A 491 -50.92 30.95 59.66
CA SER A 491 -49.94 31.12 60.73
C SER A 491 -50.01 32.50 61.39
N PHE A 492 -50.24 33.57 60.63
CA PHE A 492 -50.46 34.92 61.18
C PHE A 492 -51.75 35.02 62.00
N ARG A 493 -52.87 34.45 61.51
CA ARG A 493 -54.14 34.42 62.25
C ARG A 493 -54.04 33.61 63.54
N ASP A 494 -53.29 32.51 63.53
CA ASP A 494 -52.95 31.72 64.73
C ASP A 494 -52.14 32.52 65.76
N ILE A 495 -51.25 33.40 65.33
CA ILE A 495 -50.45 34.28 66.22
C ILE A 495 -51.30 35.42 66.78
N GLU A 496 -52.15 36.05 65.97
CA GLU A 496 -53.10 37.07 66.43
C GLU A 496 -54.11 36.51 67.43
N GLY A 497 -54.62 35.30 67.20
CA GLY A 497 -55.51 34.58 68.13
C GLY A 497 -54.87 34.40 69.51
N ARG A 498 -53.63 33.87 69.57
CA ARG A 498 -52.90 33.66 70.84
C ARG A 498 -52.58 34.98 71.56
N HIS A 499 -52.39 36.08 70.82
CA HIS A 499 -52.27 37.42 71.42
C HIS A 499 -53.59 37.96 71.98
N ALA A 500 -54.74 37.66 71.36
CA ALA A 500 -56.05 38.01 71.89
C ALA A 500 -56.40 37.17 73.14
N GLU A 501 -56.07 35.88 73.15
CA GLU A 501 -56.28 34.98 74.29
C GLU A 501 -55.47 35.41 75.52
N THR A 502 -54.18 35.69 75.35
CA THR A 502 -53.31 36.12 76.47
C THR A 502 -53.75 37.46 77.09
N LEU A 503 -54.30 38.39 76.31
CA LEU A 503 -54.96 39.60 76.83
C LEU A 503 -56.29 39.28 77.55
N SER A 504 -57.06 38.31 77.04
CA SER A 504 -58.30 37.82 77.66
C SER A 504 -58.04 37.19 79.04
N GLU A 505 -56.99 36.38 79.17
CA GLU A 505 -56.61 35.73 80.43
C GLU A 505 -56.12 36.73 81.49
N GLN A 506 -55.30 37.71 81.10
CA GLN A 506 -54.89 38.79 82.02
C GLN A 506 -56.10 39.59 82.55
N SER A 507 -57.12 39.80 81.71
CA SER A 507 -58.39 40.41 82.14
C SER A 507 -59.19 39.51 83.11
N LYS A 508 -59.29 38.20 82.82
CA LYS A 508 -60.00 37.21 83.64
C LYS A 508 -59.37 36.99 85.03
N ILE A 509 -58.07 37.22 85.19
CA ILE A 509 -57.38 37.19 86.50
C ILE A 509 -57.77 38.41 87.35
N TYR A 510 -57.95 39.58 86.74
CA TYR A 510 -58.27 40.82 87.45
C TYR A 510 -59.68 40.85 88.09
N SER A 511 -60.61 40.02 87.64
CA SER A 511 -62.01 40.01 88.10
C SER A 511 -62.34 38.97 89.18
N ARG A 512 -61.40 38.08 89.56
CA ARG A 512 -61.64 36.97 90.49
C ARG A 512 -61.23 37.19 91.95
N LEU A 513 -60.70 38.37 92.31
CA LEU A 513 -60.24 38.69 93.67
C LEU A 513 -60.95 39.93 94.26
N ARG A 514 -62.24 39.76 94.61
CA ARG A 514 -62.98 40.71 95.45
C ARG A 514 -64.07 39.98 96.23
N THR A 515 -64.32 40.41 97.48
CA THR A 515 -65.12 39.74 98.53
C THR A 515 -64.43 38.47 99.08
N GLU A 516 -64.20 38.28 100.39
CA GLU A 516 -64.59 39.04 101.60
C GLU A 516 -63.41 39.24 102.59
N SER A 517 -63.58 40.13 103.59
CA SER A 517 -62.80 40.39 104.84
C SER A 517 -61.24 40.29 104.83
N ILE A 518 -60.42 41.28 105.25
CA ILE A 518 -60.47 42.31 106.33
C ILE A 518 -60.51 41.67 107.73
N GLU A 519 -59.58 41.87 108.67
CA GLU A 519 -58.26 42.55 108.74
C GLU A 519 -57.20 41.50 109.22
N ASP A 520 -55.92 41.52 108.83
CA ASP A 520 -54.85 42.21 109.59
C ASP A 520 -53.53 42.45 108.80
N GLU A 521 -53.30 41.81 107.64
CA GLU A 521 -51.99 41.75 106.96
C GLU A 521 -51.48 43.06 106.29
N ARG A 522 -51.99 44.24 106.68
CA ARG A 522 -51.82 45.49 105.94
C ARG A 522 -50.45 46.20 106.07
N VAL A 523 -49.58 45.74 106.97
CA VAL A 523 -48.27 46.36 107.22
C VAL A 523 -47.13 45.65 106.47
N LEU A 524 -46.97 44.33 106.66
CA LEU A 524 -45.77 43.61 106.22
C LEU A 524 -45.60 43.59 104.68
N ARG A 525 -46.69 43.36 103.93
CA ARG A 525 -46.63 43.19 102.47
C ARG A 525 -46.25 44.46 101.68
N ARG A 526 -46.20 45.64 102.31
CA ARG A 526 -45.89 46.91 101.60
C ARG A 526 -44.43 47.05 101.21
N GLU A 527 -43.51 46.54 102.01
CA GLU A 527 -42.07 46.63 101.71
C GLU A 527 -41.62 45.61 100.66
N ASP A 528 -42.12 44.38 100.74
CA ASP A 528 -41.80 43.34 99.77
C ASP A 528 -42.42 43.62 98.38
N HIS A 529 -43.64 44.16 98.31
CA HIS A 529 -44.22 44.64 97.04
C HIS A 529 -43.60 45.96 96.53
N ALA A 530 -42.69 46.59 97.26
CA ALA A 530 -41.80 47.61 96.71
C ALA A 530 -40.54 46.93 96.13
N ARG A 531 -39.80 46.19 96.96
CA ARG A 531 -38.56 45.48 96.58
C ARG A 531 -38.74 44.59 95.34
N MET A 532 -39.78 43.76 95.31
CA MET A 532 -40.11 42.87 94.17
C MET A 532 -40.41 43.65 92.88
N ARG A 533 -40.94 44.87 92.99
CA ARG A 533 -41.32 45.71 91.85
C ARG A 533 -40.10 46.41 91.24
N ASP A 534 -39.17 46.81 92.10
CA ASP A 534 -37.93 47.46 91.68
C ASP A 534 -36.90 46.43 91.17
N THR A 535 -36.87 45.19 91.72
CA THR A 535 -36.12 44.08 91.11
C THR A 535 -36.70 43.65 89.77
N LEU A 536 -38.04 43.56 89.63
CA LEU A 536 -38.67 43.27 88.33
C LEU A 536 -38.41 44.38 87.31
N LYS A 537 -38.46 45.66 87.70
CA LYS A 537 -38.05 46.77 86.82
C LYS A 537 -36.58 46.66 86.40
N ALA A 538 -35.68 46.40 87.35
CA ALA A 538 -34.26 46.23 87.05
C ALA A 538 -34.01 45.04 86.11
N GLN A 539 -34.75 43.93 86.27
CA GLN A 539 -34.68 42.76 85.38
C GLN A 539 -35.27 43.04 83.99
N ILE A 540 -36.37 43.79 83.89
CA ILE A 540 -36.99 44.17 82.61
C ILE A 540 -36.09 45.15 81.85
N GLU A 541 -35.51 46.16 82.50
CA GLU A 541 -34.59 47.08 81.83
C GLU A 541 -33.24 46.40 81.50
N ALA A 542 -32.77 45.44 82.31
CA ALA A 542 -31.62 44.60 81.96
C ALA A 542 -31.91 43.61 80.80
N ALA A 543 -33.14 43.11 80.69
CA ALA A 543 -33.57 42.29 79.55
C ALA A 543 -33.61 43.12 78.26
N LYS A 544 -34.28 44.28 78.28
CA LYS A 544 -34.29 45.23 77.15
C LYS A 544 -32.89 45.71 76.76
N ALA A 545 -32.00 45.94 77.74
CA ALA A 545 -30.61 46.30 77.46
C ALA A 545 -29.88 45.18 76.70
N ARG A 546 -30.08 43.91 77.12
CA ARG A 546 -29.52 42.74 76.43
C ARG A 546 -30.14 42.51 75.06
N GLU A 547 -31.46 42.68 74.91
CA GLU A 547 -32.13 42.61 73.61
C GLU A 547 -31.61 43.72 72.68
N ALA A 548 -31.46 44.95 73.16
CA ALA A 548 -30.87 46.04 72.38
C ALA A 548 -29.37 45.86 72.08
N GLU A 549 -28.60 45.19 72.94
CA GLU A 549 -27.23 44.76 72.62
C GLU A 549 -27.23 43.67 71.55
N HIS A 550 -28.08 42.63 71.69
CA HIS A 550 -28.13 41.51 70.75
C HIS A 550 -28.72 41.91 69.38
N GLU A 551 -29.66 42.86 69.32
CA GLU A 551 -30.10 43.49 68.08
C GLU A 551 -28.97 44.32 67.44
N ARG A 552 -28.14 45.01 68.23
CA ARG A 552 -26.96 45.72 67.72
C ARG A 552 -25.88 44.77 67.23
N GLU A 553 -25.66 43.64 67.91
CA GLU A 553 -24.78 42.57 67.45
C GLU A 553 -25.30 41.93 66.16
N LEU A 554 -26.59 41.59 66.08
CA LEU A 554 -27.23 41.05 64.87
C LEU A 554 -27.23 42.07 63.72
N ALA A 555 -27.41 43.36 63.99
CA ALA A 555 -27.28 44.41 62.99
C ALA A 555 -25.82 44.61 62.53
N ALA A 556 -24.86 44.55 63.45
CA ALA A 556 -23.43 44.63 63.13
C ALA A 556 -22.96 43.39 62.35
N LEU A 557 -23.47 42.19 62.69
CA LEU A 557 -23.24 40.95 61.97
C LEU A 557 -23.88 40.97 60.58
N ARG A 558 -25.13 41.44 60.44
CA ARG A 558 -25.77 41.63 59.12
C ARG A 558 -24.99 42.62 58.26
N LEU A 559 -24.61 43.77 58.81
CA LEU A 559 -23.79 44.77 58.11
C LEU A 559 -22.37 44.24 57.80
N GLY A 560 -21.85 43.33 58.63
CA GLY A 560 -20.62 42.58 58.41
C GLY A 560 -20.76 41.63 57.22
N PHE A 561 -21.76 40.74 57.25
CA PHE A 561 -22.09 39.83 56.15
C PHE A 561 -22.41 40.56 54.85
N GLU A 562 -23.06 41.72 54.86
CA GLU A 562 -23.29 42.52 53.65
C GLU A 562 -22.00 43.18 53.13
N LYS A 563 -21.10 43.63 54.02
CA LYS A 563 -19.77 44.11 53.64
C LYS A 563 -18.86 43.00 53.14
N GLU A 564 -18.94 41.80 53.71
CA GLU A 564 -18.18 40.64 53.25
C GLU A 564 -18.75 40.06 51.97
N LYS A 565 -20.09 39.97 51.82
CA LYS A 565 -20.77 39.59 50.59
C LYS A 565 -20.46 40.57 49.46
N SER A 566 -20.55 41.89 49.68
CA SER A 566 -20.19 42.88 48.65
C SER A 566 -18.69 42.90 48.35
N ARG A 567 -17.81 42.62 49.32
CA ARG A 567 -16.37 42.38 49.08
C ARG A 567 -16.13 41.09 48.29
N PHE A 568 -16.91 40.04 48.53
CA PHE A 568 -16.80 38.77 47.83
C PHE A 568 -17.35 38.89 46.40
N GLU A 569 -18.52 39.51 46.19
CA GLU A 569 -19.07 39.79 44.86
C GLU A 569 -18.17 40.73 44.04
N SER A 570 -17.55 41.73 44.67
CA SER A 570 -16.58 42.60 43.99
C SER A 570 -15.22 41.93 43.76
N SER A 571 -14.75 41.05 44.66
CA SER A 571 -13.55 40.25 44.41
C SER A 571 -13.76 39.18 43.35
N LEU A 572 -14.97 38.58 43.29
CA LEU A 572 -15.36 37.57 42.32
C LEU A 572 -15.54 38.20 40.94
N LYS A 573 -16.23 39.34 40.81
CA LYS A 573 -16.22 40.14 39.56
C LYS A 573 -14.82 40.62 39.18
N ALA A 574 -14.00 41.05 40.13
CA ALA A 574 -12.60 41.41 39.87
C ALA A 574 -11.67 40.20 39.66
N ALA A 575 -12.16 38.97 39.82
CA ALA A 575 -11.47 37.73 39.46
C ALA A 575 -11.98 37.23 38.10
N GLU A 576 -13.27 37.33 37.80
CA GLU A 576 -13.87 37.10 36.48
C GLU A 576 -13.26 38.04 35.45
N ILE A 577 -13.27 39.36 35.68
CA ILE A 577 -12.65 40.35 34.77
C ILE A 577 -11.14 40.10 34.60
N ARG A 578 -10.44 39.60 35.63
CA ARG A 578 -9.03 39.20 35.52
C ARG A 578 -8.86 37.93 34.71
N ARG A 579 -9.73 36.93 34.90
CA ARG A 579 -9.69 35.64 34.19
C ARG A 579 -10.12 35.78 32.73
N GLU A 580 -11.09 36.65 32.43
CA GLU A 580 -11.45 37.06 31.08
C GLU A 580 -10.30 37.86 30.43
N GLY A 581 -9.64 38.74 31.18
CA GLY A 581 -8.43 39.43 30.74
C GLY A 581 -7.27 38.48 30.45
N GLU A 582 -6.98 37.54 31.34
CA GLU A 582 -5.94 36.52 31.19
C GLU A 582 -6.23 35.57 30.02
N VAL A 583 -7.46 35.07 29.89
CA VAL A 583 -7.89 34.24 28.75
C VAL A 583 -7.87 35.03 27.45
N ARG A 584 -8.17 36.33 27.48
CA ARG A 584 -8.06 37.21 26.30
C ARG A 584 -6.61 37.46 25.92
N ASP A 585 -5.75 37.82 26.86
CA ASP A 585 -4.32 38.04 26.63
C ASP A 585 -3.63 36.75 26.17
N GLU A 586 -3.99 35.60 26.75
CA GLU A 586 -3.49 34.29 26.33
C GLU A 586 -4.02 33.91 24.94
N ARG A 587 -5.29 34.20 24.63
CA ARG A 587 -5.82 34.04 23.27
C ARG A 587 -5.14 34.98 22.27
N GLU A 588 -4.93 36.25 22.58
CA GLU A 588 -4.25 37.21 21.69
C GLU A 588 -2.77 36.81 21.51
N ARG A 589 -2.11 36.27 22.54
CA ARG A 589 -0.76 35.65 22.44
C ARG A 589 -0.77 34.38 21.58
N LEU A 590 -1.74 33.48 21.75
CA LEU A 590 -1.86 32.26 20.95
C LEU A 590 -2.19 32.59 19.50
N GLU A 591 -3.09 33.53 19.22
CA GLU A 591 -3.36 34.02 17.87
C GLU A 591 -2.13 34.70 17.25
N ALA A 592 -1.34 35.45 18.02
CA ALA A 592 -0.08 36.03 17.54
C ALA A 592 1.00 34.95 17.27
N GLN A 593 1.13 33.94 18.14
CA GLN A 593 2.02 32.80 17.92
C GLN A 593 1.59 31.98 16.70
N LEU A 594 0.29 31.81 16.47
CA LEU A 594 -0.26 31.04 15.35
C LEU A 594 -0.15 31.83 14.03
N ARG A 595 -0.23 33.17 14.05
CA ARG A 595 0.15 34.03 12.92
C ARG A 595 1.65 33.92 12.63
N ALA A 596 2.51 34.08 13.62
CA ALA A 596 3.96 33.93 13.45
C ALA A 596 4.37 32.51 13.03
N ALA A 597 3.62 31.47 13.42
CA ALA A 597 3.82 30.10 12.96
C ALA A 597 3.40 29.91 11.50
N ARG A 598 2.29 30.54 11.05
CA ARG A 598 1.91 30.60 9.63
C ARG A 598 2.93 31.36 8.80
N GLU A 599 3.34 32.55 9.21
CA GLU A 599 4.38 33.33 8.52
C GLU A 599 5.70 32.55 8.37
N ARG A 600 6.09 31.76 9.39
CA ARG A 600 7.24 30.85 9.30
C ARG A 600 6.99 29.65 8.38
N HIS A 601 5.81 29.05 8.46
CA HIS A 601 5.40 27.92 7.61
C HIS A 601 5.38 28.34 6.13
N ASP A 602 4.82 29.50 5.83
CA ASP A 602 4.66 30.02 4.48
C ASP A 602 6.02 30.51 3.92
N ALA A 603 6.90 31.05 4.76
CA ALA A 603 8.30 31.30 4.41
C ALA A 603 9.10 30.00 4.16
N VAL A 604 8.84 28.92 4.93
CA VAL A 604 9.44 27.61 4.70
C VAL A 604 8.88 26.94 3.44
N LEU A 605 7.59 27.11 3.14
CA LEU A 605 7.02 26.70 1.85
C LEU A 605 7.69 27.44 0.70
N PHE A 606 7.87 28.76 0.79
CA PHE A 606 8.56 29.53 -0.24
C PHE A 606 10.04 29.12 -0.41
N GLU A 607 10.77 28.82 0.68
CA GLU A 607 12.11 28.22 0.60
C GLU A 607 12.10 26.81 0.00
N LEU A 608 11.07 26.00 0.25
CA LEU A 608 10.93 24.66 -0.31
C LEU A 608 10.56 24.71 -1.80
N GLU A 609 9.61 25.55 -2.19
CA GLU A 609 9.20 25.79 -3.58
C GLU A 609 10.41 26.23 -4.40
N THR A 610 11.08 27.32 -4.02
CA THR A 610 12.28 27.82 -4.72
C THR A 610 13.43 26.80 -4.73
N ARG A 611 13.60 25.96 -3.68
CA ARG A 611 14.54 24.83 -3.71
C ARG A 611 14.09 23.71 -4.64
N THR A 612 12.80 23.39 -4.72
CA THR A 612 12.30 22.37 -5.65
C THR A 612 12.38 22.83 -7.10
N GLU A 613 12.13 24.11 -7.39
CA GLU A 613 12.38 24.72 -8.70
C GLU A 613 13.86 24.66 -9.07
N ALA A 614 14.76 25.06 -8.17
CA ALA A 614 16.21 24.97 -8.38
C ALA A 614 16.69 23.51 -8.57
N VAL A 615 16.12 22.55 -7.83
CA VAL A 615 16.43 21.11 -7.98
C VAL A 615 15.82 20.54 -9.27
N GLN A 616 14.65 20.98 -9.70
CA GLN A 616 14.06 20.55 -10.98
C GLN A 616 14.82 21.15 -12.16
N ALA A 617 15.17 22.44 -12.14
CA ALA A 617 16.02 23.08 -13.14
C ALA A 617 17.40 22.40 -13.22
N LYS A 618 18.02 22.09 -12.07
CA LYS A 618 19.27 21.32 -12.03
C LYS A 618 19.10 19.91 -12.58
N ARG A 619 18.05 19.17 -12.22
CA ARG A 619 17.76 17.83 -12.75
C ARG A 619 17.44 17.84 -14.24
N ALA A 620 16.81 18.90 -14.75
CA ALA A 620 16.58 19.10 -16.18
C ALA A 620 17.91 19.28 -16.92
N ALA A 621 18.78 20.18 -16.45
CA ALA A 621 20.12 20.37 -17.01
C ALA A 621 21.01 19.11 -16.91
N GLU A 622 20.93 18.37 -15.80
CA GLU A 622 21.64 17.08 -15.64
C GLU A 622 21.07 16.01 -16.60
N ALA A 623 19.76 15.95 -16.82
CA ALA A 623 19.13 15.03 -17.76
C ALA A 623 19.42 15.39 -19.24
N GLU A 624 19.54 16.68 -19.54
CA GLU A 624 19.90 17.20 -20.86
C GLU A 624 21.37 16.92 -21.18
N ALA A 625 22.28 17.22 -20.25
CA ALA A 625 23.70 16.85 -20.37
C ALA A 625 23.91 15.32 -20.47
N VAL A 626 23.10 14.50 -19.78
CA VAL A 626 23.13 13.03 -19.91
C VAL A 626 22.56 12.55 -21.25
N ARG A 627 21.65 13.30 -21.89
CA ARG A 627 21.21 13.02 -23.27
C ARG A 627 22.31 13.35 -24.27
N GLU A 628 22.90 14.55 -24.20
CA GLU A 628 24.02 14.95 -25.07
C GLU A 628 25.21 13.99 -24.94
N ALA A 629 25.56 13.60 -23.71
CA ALA A 629 26.62 12.61 -23.47
C ALA A 629 26.27 11.24 -24.08
N ARG A 630 25.03 10.77 -23.96
CA ARG A 630 24.58 9.51 -24.59
C ARG A 630 24.54 9.58 -26.11
N GLU A 631 24.20 10.72 -26.69
CA GLU A 631 24.22 10.90 -28.14
C GLU A 631 25.67 10.95 -28.67
N ALA A 632 26.60 11.56 -27.93
CA ALA A 632 28.04 11.47 -28.22
C ALA A 632 28.61 10.04 -28.06
N GLU A 633 28.18 9.28 -27.04
CA GLU A 633 28.51 7.86 -26.89
C GLU A 633 27.91 7.03 -28.04
N LEU A 634 26.69 7.31 -28.49
CA LEU A 634 26.05 6.64 -29.62
C LEU A 634 26.72 6.99 -30.97
N GLU A 635 27.16 8.22 -31.17
CA GLU A 635 27.94 8.63 -32.36
C GLU A 635 29.32 7.96 -32.38
N THR A 636 30.03 7.91 -31.25
CA THR A 636 31.33 7.22 -31.17
C THR A 636 31.20 5.69 -31.26
N LEU A 637 30.09 5.11 -30.77
CA LEU A 637 29.72 3.71 -31.05
C LEU A 637 29.41 3.49 -32.53
N ARG A 638 28.61 4.33 -33.18
CA ARG A 638 28.33 4.26 -34.64
C ARG A 638 29.61 4.37 -35.46
N ALA A 639 30.51 5.29 -35.12
CA ALA A 639 31.79 5.47 -35.78
C ALA A 639 32.70 4.23 -35.61
N SER A 640 32.81 3.68 -34.40
CA SER A 640 33.60 2.47 -34.14
C SER A 640 32.99 1.21 -34.79
N PHE A 641 31.67 1.06 -34.83
CA PHE A 641 31.00 0.03 -35.63
C PHE A 641 31.26 0.20 -37.13
N ALA A 642 31.23 1.42 -37.66
CA ALA A 642 31.55 1.68 -39.08
C ALA A 642 33.01 1.35 -39.42
N VAL A 643 33.95 1.57 -38.49
CA VAL A 643 35.35 1.12 -38.63
C VAL A 643 35.43 -0.42 -38.55
N ALA A 644 34.80 -1.05 -37.56
CA ALA A 644 34.83 -2.51 -37.41
C ALA A 644 34.19 -3.25 -38.60
N ILE A 645 33.14 -2.71 -39.21
CA ILE A 645 32.55 -3.21 -40.46
C ILE A 645 33.55 -3.10 -41.62
N ARG A 646 34.24 -1.96 -41.76
CA ARG A 646 35.29 -1.79 -42.79
C ARG A 646 36.49 -2.70 -42.57
N GLU A 647 36.90 -2.95 -41.34
CA GLU A 647 37.95 -3.94 -41.02
C GLU A 647 37.46 -5.36 -41.35
N LYS A 648 36.22 -5.73 -40.99
CA LYS A 648 35.63 -7.03 -41.37
C LYS A 648 35.51 -7.21 -42.88
N GLU A 649 35.12 -6.18 -43.63
CA GLU A 649 35.11 -6.21 -45.08
C GLU A 649 36.53 -6.32 -45.67
N ALA A 650 37.52 -5.65 -45.08
CA ALA A 650 38.92 -5.77 -45.50
C ALA A 650 39.48 -7.18 -45.24
N GLU A 651 39.19 -7.77 -44.08
CA GLU A 651 39.50 -9.18 -43.77
C GLU A 651 38.85 -10.14 -44.78
N HIS A 652 37.56 -9.95 -45.08
CA HIS A 652 36.86 -10.79 -46.06
C HIS A 652 37.41 -10.62 -47.48
N ARG A 653 37.73 -9.39 -47.92
CA ARG A 653 38.34 -9.15 -49.23
C ARG A 653 39.76 -9.72 -49.32
N ALA A 654 40.55 -9.65 -48.24
CA ALA A 654 41.87 -10.27 -48.15
C ALA A 654 41.77 -11.80 -48.20
N GLY A 655 40.83 -12.40 -47.45
CA GLY A 655 40.58 -13.85 -47.48
C GLY A 655 40.09 -14.34 -48.85
N VAL A 656 39.25 -13.57 -49.55
CA VAL A 656 38.85 -13.88 -50.94
C VAL A 656 40.06 -13.78 -51.88
N ALA A 657 40.90 -12.75 -51.77
CA ALA A 657 42.12 -12.64 -52.58
C ALA A 657 43.12 -13.77 -52.31
N GLU A 658 43.24 -14.24 -51.06
CA GLU A 658 44.07 -15.40 -50.70
C GLU A 658 43.50 -16.71 -51.26
N LEU A 659 42.17 -16.86 -51.27
CA LEU A 659 41.49 -18.00 -51.91
C LEU A 659 41.64 -17.98 -53.43
N GLU A 660 41.48 -16.83 -54.09
CA GLU A 660 41.75 -16.67 -55.52
C GLU A 660 43.21 -16.95 -55.89
N SER A 661 44.15 -16.56 -55.02
CA SER A 661 45.58 -16.88 -55.16
C SER A 661 45.80 -18.39 -55.13
N LYS A 662 45.24 -19.08 -54.13
CA LYS A 662 45.33 -20.55 -54.00
C LYS A 662 44.61 -21.29 -55.13
N ILE A 663 43.49 -20.77 -55.63
CA ILE A 663 42.81 -21.33 -56.81
C ILE A 663 43.71 -21.20 -58.04
N ARG A 664 44.36 -20.05 -58.26
CA ARG A 664 45.32 -19.86 -59.36
C ARG A 664 46.58 -20.73 -59.22
N GLU A 665 47.10 -20.91 -58.01
CA GLU A 665 48.22 -21.84 -57.72
C GLU A 665 47.85 -23.30 -57.99
N LEU A 666 46.63 -23.72 -57.60
CA LEU A 666 46.12 -25.07 -57.87
C LEU A 666 45.85 -25.29 -59.37
N GLN A 667 45.32 -24.29 -60.08
CA GLN A 667 45.17 -24.34 -61.54
C GLN A 667 46.52 -24.48 -62.24
N ALA A 668 47.51 -23.66 -61.87
CA ALA A 668 48.86 -23.75 -62.43
C ALA A 668 49.52 -25.13 -62.18
N ARG A 669 49.35 -25.71 -60.99
CA ARG A 669 49.82 -27.09 -60.70
C ARG A 669 49.04 -28.17 -61.47
N PHE A 670 47.76 -27.95 -61.76
CA PHE A 670 46.95 -28.87 -62.55
C PHE A 670 47.38 -28.86 -64.03
N ASP A 671 47.63 -27.67 -64.58
CA ASP A 671 48.15 -27.48 -65.94
C ASP A 671 49.59 -28.01 -66.07
N GLU A 672 50.45 -27.80 -65.07
CA GLU A 672 51.79 -28.41 -65.00
C GLU A 672 51.70 -29.96 -64.96
N GLY A 673 50.73 -30.50 -64.23
CA GLY A 673 50.43 -31.94 -64.20
C GLY A 673 49.97 -32.48 -65.57
N ILE A 674 49.13 -31.74 -66.28
CA ILE A 674 48.72 -32.07 -67.65
C ILE A 674 49.89 -31.97 -68.63
N GLY A 675 50.78 -30.98 -68.46
CA GLY A 675 52.02 -30.84 -69.22
C GLY A 675 52.92 -32.08 -69.08
N LYS A 676 53.24 -32.46 -67.83
CA LYS A 676 54.04 -33.66 -67.54
C LYS A 676 53.38 -34.96 -68.00
N LEU A 677 52.04 -35.05 -67.98
CA LEU A 677 51.32 -36.19 -68.57
C LEU A 677 51.43 -36.24 -70.09
N ARG A 678 51.46 -35.09 -70.78
CA ARG A 678 51.68 -35.01 -72.23
C ARG A 678 53.12 -35.36 -72.62
N GLU A 679 54.13 -34.86 -71.91
CA GLU A 679 55.54 -35.28 -72.08
C GLU A 679 55.72 -36.79 -71.85
N ARG A 680 55.02 -37.34 -70.84
CA ARG A 680 55.05 -38.79 -70.58
C ARG A 680 54.33 -39.60 -71.66
N GLN A 681 53.35 -39.03 -72.37
CA GLN A 681 52.74 -39.65 -73.55
C GLN A 681 53.61 -39.53 -74.82
N THR A 682 54.37 -38.45 -75.02
CA THR A 682 55.28 -38.34 -76.17
C THR A 682 56.48 -39.28 -75.99
N THR A 683 57.13 -39.27 -74.83
CA THR A 683 58.24 -40.20 -74.52
C THR A 683 57.81 -41.68 -74.58
N LEU A 684 56.61 -42.05 -74.12
CA LEU A 684 56.10 -43.41 -74.31
C LEU A 684 55.86 -43.76 -75.79
N ARG A 685 55.43 -42.81 -76.63
CA ARG A 685 55.28 -43.01 -78.08
C ARG A 685 56.63 -43.13 -78.78
N GLU A 686 57.62 -42.35 -78.37
CA GLU A 686 59.00 -42.43 -78.86
C GLU A 686 59.65 -43.77 -78.46
N GLU A 687 59.44 -44.23 -77.23
CA GLU A 687 59.83 -45.59 -76.82
C GLU A 687 59.11 -46.69 -77.61
N GLU A 688 57.82 -46.55 -77.90
CA GLU A 688 57.10 -47.52 -78.75
C GLU A 688 57.59 -47.51 -80.20
N LEU A 689 57.90 -46.34 -80.77
CA LEU A 689 58.50 -46.23 -82.09
C LEU A 689 59.88 -46.87 -82.12
N LEU A 690 60.75 -46.57 -81.15
CA LEU A 690 62.09 -47.18 -81.05
C LEU A 690 62.02 -48.70 -80.82
N LYS A 691 61.00 -49.20 -80.10
CA LYS A 691 60.73 -50.65 -79.96
C LYS A 691 60.26 -51.27 -81.28
N ARG A 692 59.44 -50.57 -82.08
CA ARG A 692 59.01 -51.02 -83.42
C ARG A 692 60.16 -51.02 -84.42
N GLU A 693 60.99 -49.97 -84.44
CA GLU A 693 62.20 -49.91 -85.28
C GLU A 693 63.19 -51.03 -84.94
N ARG A 694 63.42 -51.29 -83.64
CA ARG A 694 64.24 -52.44 -83.21
C ARG A 694 63.61 -53.79 -83.56
N ALA A 695 62.29 -53.91 -83.53
CA ALA A 695 61.60 -55.13 -83.96
C ALA A 695 61.69 -55.34 -85.49
N ILE A 696 61.64 -54.26 -86.28
CA ILE A 696 61.85 -54.30 -87.73
C ILE A 696 63.31 -54.68 -88.04
N ALA A 697 64.29 -54.03 -87.40
CA ALA A 697 65.71 -54.37 -87.56
C ALA A 697 66.01 -55.83 -87.16
N ALA A 698 65.42 -56.34 -86.07
CA ALA A 698 65.56 -57.73 -85.66
C ALA A 698 64.88 -58.71 -86.63
N LEU A 699 63.79 -58.31 -87.31
CA LEU A 699 63.19 -59.10 -88.39
C LEU A 699 64.07 -59.09 -89.65
N GLU A 700 64.67 -57.96 -90.01
CA GLU A 700 65.63 -57.87 -91.12
C GLU A 700 66.88 -58.73 -90.84
N GLU A 701 67.44 -58.65 -89.62
CA GLU A 701 68.55 -59.48 -89.17
C GLU A 701 68.19 -60.97 -89.19
N PHE A 702 67.00 -61.34 -88.70
CA PHE A 702 66.49 -62.71 -88.80
C PHE A 702 66.32 -63.17 -90.26
N PHE A 703 65.87 -62.31 -91.18
CA PHE A 703 65.79 -62.64 -92.60
C PHE A 703 67.18 -62.78 -93.25
N GLN A 704 68.17 -61.98 -92.86
CA GLN A 704 69.57 -62.12 -93.30
C GLN A 704 70.19 -63.42 -92.77
N GLU A 705 70.06 -63.71 -91.47
CA GLU A 705 70.53 -64.97 -90.89
C GLU A 705 69.85 -66.19 -91.52
N ALA A 706 68.52 -66.11 -91.77
CA ALA A 706 67.80 -67.17 -92.46
C ALA A 706 68.30 -67.39 -93.89
N GLN A 707 68.66 -66.33 -94.63
CA GLN A 707 69.30 -66.48 -95.94
C GLN A 707 70.71 -67.08 -95.84
N VAL A 708 71.55 -66.61 -94.91
CA VAL A 708 72.91 -67.13 -94.70
C VAL A 708 72.90 -68.60 -94.28
N LYS A 709 71.98 -69.00 -93.41
CA LYS A 709 71.81 -70.39 -92.96
C LYS A 709 71.32 -71.28 -94.09
N ARG A 710 70.32 -70.84 -94.85
CA ARG A 710 69.82 -71.52 -96.06
C ARG A 710 70.87 -71.62 -97.17
N TRP A 711 71.84 -70.69 -97.23
CA TRP A 711 73.02 -70.79 -98.08
C TRP A 711 74.01 -71.86 -97.58
N LYS A 712 74.28 -71.95 -96.27
CA LYS A 712 75.16 -72.98 -95.68
C LYS A 712 74.57 -74.40 -95.77
N ASP A 713 73.26 -74.55 -95.58
CA ASP A 713 72.58 -75.85 -95.72
C ASP A 713 72.58 -76.35 -97.18
N SER A 714 72.50 -75.41 -98.14
CA SER A 714 72.75 -75.68 -99.57
C SER A 714 74.22 -76.05 -99.82
N THR A 715 75.14 -75.31 -99.19
CA THR A 715 76.57 -75.60 -98.98
C THR A 715 76.92 -77.09 -98.95
N GLU A 716 76.45 -77.76 -97.90
CA GLU A 716 76.88 -79.12 -97.54
C GLU A 716 76.14 -80.20 -98.33
N GLN A 717 74.85 -80.00 -98.61
CA GLN A 717 74.08 -80.86 -99.53
C GLN A 717 74.73 -80.90 -100.93
N PHE A 718 75.36 -79.80 -101.33
CA PHE A 718 76.03 -79.69 -102.60
C PHE A 718 77.38 -80.41 -102.69
N GLU A 719 78.16 -80.51 -101.61
CA GLU A 719 79.39 -81.33 -101.61
C GLU A 719 79.10 -82.83 -101.53
N ALA A 720 78.10 -83.24 -100.74
CA ALA A 720 77.75 -84.65 -100.54
C ALA A 720 77.40 -85.40 -101.85
N LEU A 721 76.60 -84.78 -102.73
CA LEU A 721 76.24 -85.36 -104.03
C LEU A 721 77.40 -85.38 -105.02
N ARG A 722 78.39 -84.49 -104.86
CA ARG A 722 79.56 -84.41 -105.74
C ARG A 722 80.54 -85.57 -105.58
N LYS A 723 80.51 -86.25 -104.42
CA LYS A 723 81.25 -87.49 -104.18
C LYS A 723 80.57 -88.69 -104.86
N ARG A 724 79.25 -88.82 -104.69
CA ARG A 724 78.45 -89.97 -105.21
C ARG A 724 78.40 -90.10 -106.73
N TYR A 725 78.52 -89.01 -107.49
CA TYR A 725 78.36 -89.03 -108.95
C TYR A 725 79.65 -89.36 -109.74
N LYS A 726 80.78 -89.65 -109.07
CA LYS A 726 82.08 -89.89 -109.74
C LYS A 726 82.70 -91.27 -109.49
N GLU A 727 82.11 -92.09 -108.64
CA GLU A 727 82.55 -93.47 -108.34
C GLU A 727 81.82 -94.53 -109.19
N VAL A 728 80.91 -94.12 -110.10
CA VAL A 728 79.96 -95.02 -110.79
C VAL A 728 80.18 -95.12 -112.32
N LEU A 729 81.10 -94.33 -112.89
CA LEU A 729 81.47 -94.40 -114.31
C LEU A 729 82.99 -94.42 -114.48
N GLU A 730 83.58 -95.60 -114.24
CA GLU A 730 84.96 -95.89 -114.60
C GLU A 730 85.12 -95.88 -116.12
N GLY A 731 85.77 -94.83 -116.64
CA GLY A 731 85.88 -94.51 -118.06
C GLY A 731 87.14 -93.68 -118.36
N SER A 732 88.29 -94.22 -117.96
CA SER A 732 89.65 -93.66 -118.10
C SER A 732 90.06 -93.35 -119.55
N PRO A 733 91.12 -92.53 -119.81
CA PRO A 733 91.80 -91.48 -119.03
C PRO A 733 91.90 -90.17 -119.89
N PRO A 734 92.87 -89.21 -119.79
CA PRO A 734 93.86 -88.85 -118.74
C PRO A 734 93.86 -87.34 -118.35
N ARG A 735 94.78 -86.93 -117.44
CA ARG A 735 95.38 -85.58 -117.21
C ARG A 735 94.48 -84.33 -116.93
N ASP A 736 94.77 -83.70 -115.78
CA ASP A 736 94.79 -82.24 -115.46
C ASP A 736 93.50 -81.38 -115.18
N LYS A 737 93.46 -80.76 -113.97
CA LYS A 737 92.94 -79.40 -113.57
C LYS A 737 91.42 -79.00 -113.50
N LYS A 738 90.98 -78.63 -112.26
CA LYS A 738 89.99 -77.57 -111.79
C LYS A 738 88.42 -77.77 -111.69
N ARG A 739 87.91 -77.66 -110.44
CA ARG A 739 86.58 -77.15 -109.88
C ARG A 739 85.20 -77.79 -110.30
N PRO A 740 83.98 -77.16 -110.14
CA PRO A 740 83.04 -77.30 -108.98
C PRO A 740 81.56 -77.76 -109.27
N SER A 741 80.64 -77.72 -108.27
CA SER A 741 79.13 -77.68 -108.38
C SER A 741 78.22 -78.99 -108.52
N PRO A 742 76.86 -78.95 -108.23
CA PRO A 742 76.10 -79.99 -107.43
C PRO A 742 74.52 -80.20 -107.59
N SER A 743 73.79 -80.94 -106.66
CA SER A 743 72.31 -80.95 -106.23
C SER A 743 71.59 -82.36 -106.11
N GLU A 744 70.50 -82.70 -105.34
CA GLU A 744 69.84 -82.31 -104.03
C GLU A 744 68.69 -83.30 -103.52
N LYS A 745 68.29 -83.34 -102.20
CA LYS A 745 67.03 -83.85 -101.48
C LYS A 745 66.55 -85.36 -101.50
N PRO A 746 65.44 -85.84 -100.80
CA PRO A 746 64.30 -85.28 -99.96
C PRO A 746 64.23 -85.83 -98.47
N THR A 747 63.17 -86.04 -97.61
CA THR A 747 61.67 -86.32 -97.61
C THR A 747 60.80 -85.76 -96.39
N TYR A 748 59.91 -86.55 -95.69
CA TYR A 748 58.62 -86.20 -94.96
C TYR A 748 58.21 -87.23 -93.83
N PRO A 749 57.15 -87.08 -92.95
CA PRO A 749 56.48 -86.00 -92.13
C PRO A 749 56.21 -86.46 -90.62
N PRO A 750 55.01 -86.47 -89.92
CA PRO A 750 53.86 -85.52 -89.62
C PRO A 750 53.42 -85.38 -88.09
N GLY A 751 52.35 -84.60 -87.72
CA GLY A 751 51.33 -85.01 -86.69
C GLY A 751 50.90 -84.18 -85.40
N SER A 752 49.83 -83.35 -85.49
CA SER A 752 48.65 -83.06 -84.57
C SER A 752 48.58 -83.03 -82.98
N ALA A 753 48.21 -81.85 -82.40
CA ALA A 753 47.14 -81.49 -81.38
C ALA A 753 47.09 -81.77 -79.82
N ALA A 754 46.82 -80.68 -79.04
CA ALA A 754 45.80 -80.42 -77.94
C ALA A 754 45.91 -80.78 -76.40
N ALA A 755 45.43 -79.83 -75.54
CA ALA A 755 44.71 -79.91 -74.21
C ALA A 755 45.39 -79.72 -72.79
N GLU A 756 44.58 -79.41 -71.76
CA GLU A 756 44.79 -78.90 -70.34
C GLU A 756 44.29 -79.89 -69.21
N PRO A 757 44.21 -79.62 -67.86
CA PRO A 757 44.79 -78.64 -66.87
C PRO A 757 45.50 -79.34 -65.62
N PRO A 758 45.12 -79.33 -64.28
CA PRO A 758 44.68 -78.31 -63.26
C PRO A 758 45.30 -78.33 -61.79
N GLN A 759 45.22 -77.18 -61.07
CA GLN A 759 44.94 -76.89 -59.60
C GLN A 759 45.73 -77.39 -58.33
N THR A 760 46.38 -76.44 -57.60
CA THR A 760 46.42 -76.19 -56.09
C THR A 760 47.08 -77.21 -55.10
N PRO A 761 47.25 -77.02 -53.74
CA PRO A 761 47.02 -75.88 -52.79
C PRO A 761 48.09 -75.58 -51.64
N VAL A 762 47.99 -74.40 -50.97
CA VAL A 762 48.18 -74.03 -49.49
C VAL A 762 49.48 -74.33 -48.67
N ARG A 763 50.08 -73.29 -48.00
CA ARG A 763 50.21 -73.05 -46.50
C ARG A 763 50.99 -71.73 -46.16
N ALA A 764 51.29 -71.40 -44.88
CA ALA A 764 51.64 -70.03 -44.39
C ALA A 764 52.64 -69.93 -43.18
N MET A 765 53.22 -68.71 -42.97
CA MET A 765 53.81 -67.98 -41.77
C MET A 765 54.46 -68.71 -40.56
N PRO A 766 55.38 -68.08 -39.73
CA PRO A 766 55.27 -66.73 -39.11
C PRO A 766 56.53 -65.85 -38.76
N GLU A 767 56.26 -64.58 -38.44
CA GLU A 767 56.84 -63.56 -37.50
C GLU A 767 58.36 -63.30 -37.13
N ARG A 768 58.71 -61.98 -37.16
CA ARG A 768 59.60 -61.13 -36.28
C ARG A 768 61.12 -61.47 -36.12
N ALA A 769 62.06 -60.51 -35.95
CA ALA A 769 62.03 -59.17 -35.30
C ALA A 769 63.02 -58.12 -35.91
N ARG A 770 63.16 -56.92 -35.30
CA ARG A 770 64.07 -55.79 -35.67
C ARG A 770 65.44 -55.88 -34.94
N PRO A 771 66.52 -55.23 -35.43
CA PRO A 771 66.87 -53.79 -35.20
C PRO A 771 67.30 -53.06 -36.50
N ASP A 772 67.72 -51.78 -36.58
CA ASP A 772 67.44 -50.53 -35.84
C ASP A 772 67.82 -49.29 -36.72
N LEU A 773 67.51 -48.08 -36.25
CA LEU A 773 67.86 -46.71 -36.66
C LEU A 773 69.04 -46.43 -37.62
N LYS A 774 68.83 -45.34 -38.41
CA LYS A 774 69.85 -44.38 -38.93
C LYS A 774 70.82 -44.93 -39.98
N GLU A 775 71.52 -44.14 -40.81
CA GLU A 775 71.50 -42.72 -41.19
C GLU A 775 71.97 -42.68 -42.68
N ALA A 776 72.01 -41.62 -43.49
CA ALA A 776 71.98 -40.18 -43.26
C ALA A 776 71.88 -39.43 -44.61
N ARG A 777 71.35 -38.18 -44.59
CA ARG A 777 71.91 -36.99 -45.30
C ARG A 777 71.87 -36.95 -46.84
N ARG A 778 71.86 -35.79 -47.52
CA ARG A 778 71.84 -34.34 -47.13
C ARG A 778 71.11 -33.56 -48.26
N LEU A 779 70.36 -32.47 -48.01
CA LEU A 779 70.76 -31.03 -47.95
C LEU A 779 71.49 -30.53 -49.25
N ILE A 780 71.39 -29.27 -49.72
CA ILE A 780 70.81 -28.02 -49.17
C ILE A 780 70.49 -26.99 -50.30
N GLU A 781 70.08 -25.76 -49.94
CA GLU A 781 69.86 -24.52 -50.76
C GLU A 781 68.45 -24.31 -51.39
N GLY A 782 67.87 -23.10 -51.40
CA GLY A 782 68.33 -21.80 -50.87
C GLY A 782 67.20 -20.75 -50.66
N ASN A 783 67.48 -19.69 -49.89
CA ASN A 783 66.54 -18.63 -49.45
C ASN A 783 66.70 -17.35 -50.34
N PRO A 784 65.77 -16.34 -50.35
CA PRO A 784 65.89 -15.26 -49.34
C PRO A 784 64.60 -14.47 -48.96
N ALA A 785 64.75 -13.67 -47.88
CA ALA A 785 64.09 -12.39 -47.55
C ALA A 785 62.74 -12.36 -46.77
N SER A 786 62.48 -11.22 -46.12
CA SER A 786 61.39 -10.92 -45.16
C SER A 786 60.98 -9.43 -45.28
N PRO A 787 59.92 -8.91 -44.59
CA PRO A 787 60.13 -8.42 -43.20
C PRO A 787 58.90 -8.29 -42.25
N ALA A 788 59.19 -7.90 -40.99
CA ALA A 788 58.42 -6.98 -40.12
C ALA A 788 57.25 -7.43 -39.19
N LYS A 789 57.62 -7.67 -37.91
CA LYS A 789 57.12 -6.98 -36.69
C LYS A 789 55.65 -7.12 -36.21
N ASN A 790 55.46 -8.07 -35.29
CA ASN A 790 55.22 -7.82 -33.84
C ASN A 790 54.06 -6.90 -33.38
N LYS A 791 52.93 -7.49 -32.91
CA LYS A 791 51.94 -6.82 -32.02
C LYS A 791 51.14 -7.72 -31.04
N SER A 792 51.47 -9.00 -30.92
CA SER A 792 50.62 -10.03 -30.26
C SER A 792 50.50 -9.96 -28.72
N ARG A 793 51.51 -9.42 -28.00
CA ARG A 793 51.66 -9.61 -26.54
C ARG A 793 50.76 -8.76 -25.61
N TRP A 794 49.90 -7.87 -26.14
CA TRP A 794 49.00 -7.06 -25.31
C TRP A 794 47.61 -7.71 -25.13
N VAL A 795 47.01 -8.19 -26.24
CA VAL A 795 45.64 -8.75 -26.29
C VAL A 795 45.41 -9.87 -25.27
N ALA A 796 46.39 -10.75 -25.07
CA ALA A 796 46.32 -11.88 -24.14
C ALA A 796 46.24 -11.49 -22.65
N ARG A 797 46.54 -10.23 -22.28
CA ARG A 797 46.33 -9.70 -20.92
C ARG A 797 44.97 -9.01 -20.78
N SER A 798 44.55 -8.24 -21.79
CA SER A 798 43.23 -7.59 -21.84
C SER A 798 42.09 -8.62 -21.73
N ALA A 799 42.17 -9.73 -22.47
CA ALA A 799 41.14 -10.77 -22.46
C ALA A 799 40.91 -11.39 -21.07
N LYS A 800 41.97 -11.62 -20.28
CA LYS A 800 41.83 -12.17 -18.93
C LYS A 800 41.20 -11.18 -17.96
N PHE A 801 41.49 -9.88 -18.11
CA PHE A 801 40.86 -8.84 -17.29
C PHE A 801 39.37 -8.67 -17.63
N LEU A 802 39.02 -8.70 -18.93
CA LEU A 802 37.63 -8.67 -19.38
C LEU A 802 36.83 -9.90 -18.95
N ILE A 803 37.42 -11.11 -18.96
CA ILE A 803 36.77 -12.32 -18.43
C ILE A 803 36.57 -12.21 -16.90
N LEU A 804 37.54 -11.65 -16.17
CA LEU A 804 37.40 -11.42 -14.73
C LEU A 804 36.29 -10.40 -14.42
N ILE A 805 36.18 -9.33 -15.22
CA ILE A 805 35.10 -8.33 -15.14
C ILE A 805 33.75 -8.95 -15.53
N ALA A 806 33.69 -9.81 -16.55
CA ALA A 806 32.46 -10.49 -16.93
C ALA A 806 31.98 -11.49 -15.86
N LEU A 807 32.91 -12.18 -15.20
CA LEU A 807 32.60 -13.08 -14.07
C LEU A 807 32.24 -12.31 -12.80
N SER A 808 32.88 -11.18 -12.50
CA SER A 808 32.51 -10.35 -11.35
C SER A 808 31.20 -9.60 -11.57
N ALA A 809 30.95 -9.09 -12.78
CA ALA A 809 29.66 -8.50 -13.17
C ALA A 809 28.54 -9.55 -13.21
N GLY A 810 28.80 -10.75 -13.74
CA GLY A 810 27.85 -11.88 -13.70
C GLY A 810 27.55 -12.34 -12.27
N GLY A 811 28.58 -12.43 -11.42
CA GLY A 811 28.44 -12.72 -9.99
C GLY A 811 27.67 -11.61 -9.24
N MET A 812 27.94 -10.34 -9.54
CA MET A 812 27.26 -9.18 -8.94
C MET A 812 25.81 -9.05 -9.40
N TRP A 813 25.53 -9.31 -10.68
CA TRP A 813 24.16 -9.40 -11.24
C TRP A 813 23.39 -10.57 -10.61
N SER A 814 24.04 -11.72 -10.44
CA SER A 814 23.46 -12.86 -9.71
C SER A 814 23.18 -12.52 -8.24
N LEU A 815 24.12 -11.87 -7.56
CA LEU A 815 23.96 -11.41 -6.17
C LEU A 815 22.86 -10.34 -6.02
N GLN A 816 22.72 -9.41 -6.97
CA GLN A 816 21.61 -8.44 -7.01
C GLN A 816 20.26 -9.13 -7.28
N ARG A 817 20.24 -10.18 -8.12
CA ARG A 817 19.04 -10.97 -8.39
C ARG A 817 18.65 -11.85 -7.19
N LEU A 818 19.62 -12.33 -6.42
CA LEU A 818 19.44 -13.10 -5.19
C LEU A 818 19.05 -12.22 -3.98
N SER A 819 19.67 -11.05 -3.81
CA SER A 819 19.28 -10.10 -2.74
C SER A 819 17.87 -9.55 -2.97
N GLY A 820 17.50 -9.29 -4.23
CA GLY A 820 16.12 -8.99 -4.62
C GLY A 820 15.12 -10.14 -4.42
N ALA A 821 15.57 -11.38 -4.17
CA ALA A 821 14.74 -12.57 -3.98
C ALA A 821 14.52 -12.97 -2.52
N ALA A 822 15.21 -12.36 -1.55
CA ALA A 822 15.05 -12.67 -0.12
C ALA A 822 13.75 -12.13 0.49
N GLY A 823 13.08 -11.18 -0.19
CA GLY A 823 12.04 -10.32 0.37
C GLY A 823 12.58 -8.95 0.74
N ARG A 824 11.69 -8.02 1.10
CA ARG A 824 12.00 -6.65 1.55
C ARG A 824 11.02 -6.20 2.61
N ASP A 825 11.44 -5.27 3.45
CA ASP A 825 10.59 -4.62 4.44
C ASP A 825 10.49 -3.14 4.04
N HIS A 826 9.26 -2.66 3.82
CA HIS A 826 8.98 -1.30 3.36
C HIS A 826 8.49 -0.47 4.54
N ASN A 827 9.30 0.47 5.02
CA ASN A 827 8.89 1.43 6.03
C ASN A 827 7.76 2.31 5.48
N VAL A 828 6.71 2.52 6.27
CA VAL A 828 5.51 3.28 5.89
C VAL A 828 5.14 4.31 6.95
N VAL A 829 4.39 5.34 6.55
CA VAL A 829 4.03 6.49 7.42
C VAL A 829 2.91 6.13 8.40
N PHE A 830 1.96 5.32 7.94
CA PHE A 830 0.89 4.71 8.72
C PHE A 830 1.39 3.47 9.49
N SER A 831 0.58 2.89 10.37
CA SER A 831 1.08 1.86 11.31
C SER A 831 0.09 0.75 11.70
N HIS A 832 -1.16 0.84 11.29
CA HIS A 832 -2.23 -0.10 11.60
C HIS A 832 -2.95 -0.52 10.29
N PRO A 833 -2.22 -1.06 9.30
CA PRO A 833 -2.78 -1.40 7.99
C PRO A 833 -3.78 -2.55 8.10
N SER A 834 -5.04 -2.29 7.78
CA SER A 834 -6.15 -3.27 7.86
C SER A 834 -6.41 -3.99 6.54
N ALA A 835 -6.11 -3.37 5.39
CA ALA A 835 -6.24 -4.04 4.10
C ALA A 835 -5.26 -3.50 3.06
N LEU A 836 -5.00 -4.33 2.03
CA LEU A 836 -4.06 -4.06 0.95
C LEU A 836 -4.70 -4.51 -0.39
N VAL A 837 -4.73 -3.65 -1.40
CA VAL A 837 -5.26 -3.97 -2.73
C VAL A 837 -4.36 -3.38 -3.82
N TRP A 838 -3.93 -4.19 -4.78
CA TRP A 838 -3.20 -3.71 -5.95
C TRP A 838 -4.14 -3.32 -7.08
N GLU A 839 -4.03 -2.08 -7.56
CA GLU A 839 -4.69 -1.56 -8.75
C GLU A 839 -3.63 -1.12 -9.76
N GLY A 840 -3.39 -1.94 -10.80
CA GLY A 840 -2.39 -1.67 -11.84
C GLY A 840 -0.96 -1.57 -11.29
N GLU A 841 -0.49 -0.33 -11.10
CA GLU A 841 0.82 -0.01 -10.51
C GLU A 841 0.77 0.58 -9.09
N SER A 842 -0.43 0.86 -8.58
CA SER A 842 -0.63 1.45 -7.25
C SER A 842 -1.07 0.40 -6.23
N LEU A 843 -0.55 0.51 -5.01
CA LEU A 843 -1.00 -0.26 -3.84
C LEU A 843 -1.88 0.65 -2.99
N TRP A 844 -3.16 0.29 -2.90
CA TRP A 844 -4.13 0.94 -2.03
C TRP A 844 -4.18 0.25 -0.67
N ILE A 845 -4.30 1.04 0.39
CA ILE A 845 -4.12 0.62 1.77
C ILE A 845 -5.13 1.35 2.64
N SER A 846 -5.77 0.67 3.58
CA SER A 846 -6.50 1.33 4.68
C SER A 846 -5.71 1.22 5.98
N ASP A 847 -5.62 2.32 6.74
CA ASP A 847 -5.25 2.29 8.15
C ASP A 847 -6.52 2.55 8.98
N TRP A 848 -6.87 1.61 9.85
CA TRP A 848 -8.13 1.66 10.61
C TRP A 848 -8.14 2.73 11.71
N LYS A 849 -6.96 3.25 12.08
CA LYS A 849 -6.73 4.13 13.23
C LYS A 849 -6.40 5.56 12.83
N GLU A 850 -5.79 5.75 11.65
CA GLU A 850 -5.67 7.06 11.00
C GLU A 850 -6.94 7.44 10.20
N GLU A 851 -7.98 6.59 10.23
CA GLU A 851 -9.25 6.74 9.48
C GLU A 851 -8.99 7.19 8.03
N SER A 852 -8.05 6.52 7.35
CA SER A 852 -7.50 6.98 6.07
C SER A 852 -7.22 5.85 5.10
N VAL A 853 -7.55 6.09 3.83
CA VAL A 853 -7.12 5.28 2.69
C VAL A 853 -5.93 5.95 2.02
N PHE A 854 -4.86 5.21 1.81
CA PHE A 854 -3.65 5.64 1.14
C PHE A 854 -3.56 5.01 -0.24
N ARG A 855 -3.00 5.75 -1.20
CA ARG A 855 -2.49 5.21 -2.46
C ARG A 855 -0.97 5.34 -2.45
N MET A 856 -0.28 4.21 -2.52
CA MET A 856 1.17 4.11 -2.65
C MET A 856 1.54 3.76 -4.09
N ARG A 857 2.67 4.27 -4.58
CA ARG A 857 3.30 3.87 -5.85
C ARG A 857 4.63 3.18 -5.57
N LEU A 858 4.90 2.09 -6.29
CA LEU A 858 6.21 1.42 -6.22
C LEU A 858 7.21 2.11 -7.16
N ASN A 859 8.14 2.88 -6.61
CA ASN A 859 9.21 3.52 -7.36
C ASN A 859 10.46 2.63 -7.39
N GLY A 860 10.48 1.68 -8.34
CA GLY A 860 11.57 0.71 -8.52
C GLY A 860 11.63 -0.35 -7.43
N SER A 861 12.19 -0.01 -6.26
CA SER A 861 12.28 -0.89 -5.08
C SER A 861 11.74 -0.26 -3.80
N GLU A 862 11.32 1.00 -3.83
CA GLU A 862 10.85 1.78 -2.69
C GLU A 862 9.35 2.05 -2.84
N LEU A 863 8.60 1.94 -1.75
CA LEU A 863 7.17 2.24 -1.71
C LEU A 863 6.97 3.69 -1.28
N VAL A 864 6.32 4.50 -2.11
CA VAL A 864 6.21 5.97 -1.90
C VAL A 864 4.74 6.37 -1.86
N GLU A 865 4.38 7.23 -0.89
CA GLU A 865 3.03 7.81 -0.81
C GLU A 865 2.74 8.70 -2.02
N ASP A 866 1.63 8.43 -2.71
CA ASP A 866 1.16 9.22 -3.85
C ASP A 866 -0.07 10.06 -3.51
N ALA A 867 -0.99 9.52 -2.70
CA ALA A 867 -2.14 10.24 -2.19
C ALA A 867 -2.65 9.66 -0.86
N ARG A 868 -3.33 10.49 -0.08
CA ARG A 868 -4.01 10.14 1.17
C ARG A 868 -5.43 10.69 1.15
N PHE A 869 -6.39 9.87 1.55
CA PHE A 869 -7.81 10.17 1.51
C PHE A 869 -8.43 9.83 2.87
N ALA A 870 -8.76 10.86 3.65
CA ALA A 870 -9.43 10.68 4.93
C ALA A 870 -10.87 10.15 4.74
N ILE A 871 -11.25 9.18 5.57
CA ILE A 871 -12.57 8.54 5.66
C ILE A 871 -13.09 8.69 7.10
N PRO A 872 -13.30 9.93 7.59
CA PRO A 872 -13.49 10.21 9.02
C PRO A 872 -14.70 9.48 9.62
N GLY A 873 -14.50 8.88 10.79
CA GLY A 873 -15.46 8.04 11.49
C GLY A 873 -15.56 6.59 10.99
N VAL A 874 -14.77 6.18 9.99
CA VAL A 874 -14.85 4.84 9.38
C VAL A 874 -13.66 3.97 9.80
N HIS A 875 -13.97 2.92 10.57
CA HIS A 875 -12.99 1.96 11.07
C HIS A 875 -12.80 0.86 10.03
N ALA A 876 -12.16 1.22 8.92
CA ALA A 876 -11.96 0.37 7.76
C ALA A 876 -11.26 -0.94 8.14
N SER A 877 -11.99 -2.06 8.12
CA SER A 877 -11.46 -3.40 8.37
C SER A 877 -10.97 -4.09 7.10
N GLY A 878 -11.63 -3.82 5.97
CA GLY A 878 -11.40 -4.46 4.68
C GLY A 878 -11.55 -3.47 3.53
N LEU A 879 -10.79 -3.67 2.45
CA LEU A 879 -10.73 -2.82 1.26
C LEU A 879 -10.86 -3.69 0.02
N ALA A 880 -11.68 -3.25 -0.95
CA ALA A 880 -11.71 -3.79 -2.30
C ALA A 880 -11.91 -2.66 -3.31
N ILE A 881 -11.48 -2.88 -4.56
CA ILE A 881 -11.66 -1.91 -5.64
C ILE A 881 -12.37 -2.64 -6.79
N ALA A 882 -13.47 -2.07 -7.26
CA ALA A 882 -14.26 -2.59 -8.36
C ALA A 882 -14.66 -1.44 -9.28
N ASP A 883 -14.17 -1.48 -10.52
CA ASP A 883 -14.32 -0.44 -11.54
C ASP A 883 -13.92 0.95 -11.01
N GLU A 884 -14.83 1.94 -10.99
CA GLU A 884 -14.56 3.30 -10.48
C GLU A 884 -14.74 3.46 -8.95
N PHE A 885 -15.02 2.37 -8.23
CA PHE A 885 -15.47 2.40 -6.85
C PHE A 885 -14.53 1.69 -5.88
N ILE A 886 -14.37 2.31 -4.71
CA ILE A 886 -13.66 1.75 -3.56
C ILE A 886 -14.70 1.25 -2.55
N TYR A 887 -14.61 -0.02 -2.20
CA TYR A 887 -15.47 -0.66 -1.20
C TYR A 887 -14.68 -0.82 0.10
N LEU A 888 -15.30 -0.40 1.20
CA LEU A 888 -14.75 -0.47 2.56
C LEU A 888 -15.72 -1.22 3.47
N SER A 889 -15.23 -2.16 4.26
CA SER A 889 -15.99 -2.70 5.39
C SER A 889 -15.62 -1.97 6.67
N ASP A 890 -16.60 -1.77 7.54
CA ASP A 890 -16.44 -1.19 8.87
C ASP A 890 -17.00 -2.16 9.89
N SER A 891 -16.12 -2.75 10.71
CA SER A 891 -16.47 -3.73 11.73
C SER A 891 -17.13 -3.12 12.98
N TRP A 892 -16.94 -1.81 13.21
CA TRP A 892 -17.49 -1.08 14.36
C TRP A 892 -18.90 -0.57 14.08
N GLN A 893 -19.17 -0.17 12.84
CA GLN A 893 -20.51 0.21 12.36
C GLN A 893 -21.33 -1.00 11.87
N HIS A 894 -20.69 -2.15 11.63
CA HIS A 894 -21.26 -3.36 11.04
C HIS A 894 -21.77 -3.16 9.59
N ARG A 895 -20.99 -2.44 8.76
CA ARG A 895 -21.43 -2.00 7.42
C ARG A 895 -20.41 -2.32 6.32
N ILE A 896 -20.92 -2.42 5.10
CA ILE A 896 -20.12 -2.34 3.88
C ILE A 896 -20.49 -1.02 3.19
N GLN A 897 -19.49 -0.29 2.71
CA GLN A 897 -19.62 1.07 2.19
C GLN A 897 -18.99 1.16 0.80
N ARG A 898 -19.64 1.86 -0.14
CA ARG A 898 -19.12 2.18 -1.47
C ARG A 898 -18.79 3.66 -1.55
N TRP A 899 -17.57 3.95 -1.97
CA TRP A 899 -17.02 5.28 -2.11
C TRP A 899 -16.64 5.53 -3.57
N ARG A 900 -16.97 6.71 -4.11
CA ARG A 900 -16.48 7.19 -5.42
C ARG A 900 -15.34 8.19 -5.21
N MET A 901 -14.38 8.20 -6.12
CA MET A 901 -13.35 9.24 -6.19
C MET A 901 -13.90 10.48 -6.92
N GLU A 902 -14.21 11.55 -6.18
CA GLU A 902 -14.73 12.79 -6.73
C GLU A 902 -13.77 13.96 -6.45
N ARG A 903 -13.25 14.57 -7.54
CA ARG A 903 -12.31 15.72 -7.50
C ARG A 903 -11.09 15.51 -6.58
N GLY A 904 -10.60 14.29 -6.48
CA GLY A 904 -9.44 13.93 -5.64
C GLY A 904 -9.76 13.70 -4.17
N ARG A 905 -11.03 13.47 -3.82
CA ARG A 905 -11.47 13.04 -2.48
C ARG A 905 -12.37 11.81 -2.60
N LEU A 906 -12.37 10.96 -1.58
CA LEU A 906 -13.37 9.91 -1.44
C LEU A 906 -14.68 10.52 -0.95
N VAL A 907 -15.78 10.19 -1.63
CA VAL A 907 -17.14 10.56 -1.24
C VAL A 907 -17.98 9.28 -1.10
N LEU A 908 -18.71 9.15 0.00
CA LEU A 908 -19.58 8.01 0.25
C LEU A 908 -20.78 8.04 -0.71
N ASP A 909 -20.87 7.04 -1.60
CA ASP A 909 -21.93 6.89 -2.60
C ASP A 909 -23.07 5.99 -2.11
N ARG A 910 -22.74 4.91 -1.38
CA ARG A 910 -23.74 4.01 -0.79
C ARG A 910 -23.21 3.29 0.45
N SER A 911 -24.09 2.83 1.32
CA SER A 911 -23.72 2.07 2.53
C SER A 911 -24.80 1.06 2.91
N TRP A 912 -24.44 -0.22 2.98
CA TRP A 912 -25.31 -1.34 3.34
C TRP A 912 -24.99 -1.85 4.75
N ALA A 913 -25.91 -2.59 5.36
CA ALA A 913 -25.56 -3.44 6.50
C ALA A 913 -24.69 -4.61 6.01
N SER A 914 -23.72 -5.03 6.83
CA SER A 914 -23.00 -6.28 6.59
C SER A 914 -23.93 -7.49 6.77
N PRO A 915 -23.70 -8.62 6.07
CA PRO A 915 -24.44 -9.87 6.30
C PRO A 915 -24.32 -10.39 7.74
N GLY A 916 -23.14 -10.22 8.34
CA GLY A 916 -22.82 -10.58 9.72
C GLY A 916 -22.33 -9.37 10.55
N PRO A 917 -22.16 -9.53 11.87
CA PRO A 917 -21.91 -8.44 12.80
C PRO A 917 -20.45 -7.95 12.85
N ASN A 918 -19.51 -8.56 12.14
CA ASN A 918 -18.09 -8.21 12.20
C ASN A 918 -17.41 -8.40 10.83
N PRO A 919 -17.78 -7.59 9.82
CA PRO A 919 -17.18 -7.67 8.50
C PRO A 919 -15.69 -7.31 8.59
N SER A 920 -14.84 -8.21 8.13
CA SER A 920 -13.41 -8.22 8.45
C SER A 920 -12.50 -8.11 7.24
N ALA A 921 -12.98 -8.52 6.07
CA ALA A 921 -12.23 -8.49 4.82
C ALA A 921 -13.17 -8.16 3.65
N LEU A 922 -12.64 -7.51 2.63
CA LEU A 922 -13.26 -7.42 1.31
C LEU A 922 -12.27 -7.86 0.23
N TYR A 923 -12.80 -8.33 -0.90
CA TYR A 923 -12.04 -8.61 -2.12
C TYR A 923 -12.98 -8.57 -3.33
N TYR A 924 -12.49 -8.20 -4.52
CA TYR A 924 -13.28 -8.20 -5.75
C TYR A 924 -12.66 -9.15 -6.79
N ASP A 925 -13.44 -10.10 -7.30
CA ASP A 925 -12.95 -11.13 -8.24
C ASP A 925 -13.01 -10.71 -9.73
N GLY A 926 -13.44 -9.48 -10.01
CA GLY A 926 -13.72 -8.97 -11.36
C GLY A 926 -15.19 -9.12 -11.79
N MET A 927 -16.05 -9.75 -10.98
CA MET A 927 -17.50 -9.87 -11.20
C MET A 927 -18.34 -9.76 -9.91
N HIS A 928 -17.81 -10.20 -8.78
CA HIS A 928 -18.48 -10.30 -7.49
C HIS A 928 -17.64 -9.66 -6.39
N LEU A 929 -18.28 -8.92 -5.48
CA LEU A 929 -17.66 -8.53 -4.23
C LEU A 929 -17.73 -9.71 -3.25
N TRP A 930 -16.61 -10.03 -2.63
CA TRP A 930 -16.50 -11.01 -1.55
C TRP A 930 -16.32 -10.26 -0.24
N SER A 931 -17.00 -10.71 0.82
CA SER A 931 -16.76 -10.25 2.18
C SER A 931 -16.50 -11.44 3.12
N ALA A 932 -15.75 -11.20 4.19
CA ALA A 932 -15.60 -12.13 5.31
C ALA A 932 -16.25 -11.54 6.57
N ASP A 933 -16.80 -12.40 7.43
CA ASP A 933 -17.21 -12.06 8.79
C ASP A 933 -16.39 -12.85 9.82
N LEU A 934 -15.77 -12.14 10.75
CA LEU A 934 -14.90 -12.68 11.81
C LEU A 934 -15.66 -13.47 12.89
N THR A 935 -16.89 -13.06 13.19
CA THR A 935 -17.66 -13.53 14.35
C THR A 935 -18.53 -14.72 13.99
N GLU A 936 -19.14 -14.72 12.80
CA GLU A 936 -19.86 -15.87 12.25
C GLU A 936 -18.92 -16.89 11.60
N ARG A 937 -17.69 -16.48 11.26
CA ARG A 937 -16.70 -17.24 10.46
C ARG A 937 -17.29 -17.69 9.12
N ARG A 938 -17.71 -16.71 8.32
CA ARG A 938 -18.36 -16.95 7.03
C ARG A 938 -17.78 -16.05 5.95
N LEU A 939 -17.72 -16.59 4.73
CA LEU A 939 -17.43 -15.84 3.51
C LEU A 939 -18.71 -15.65 2.73
N TYR A 940 -19.01 -14.43 2.31
CA TYR A 940 -20.19 -14.07 1.54
C TYR A 940 -19.78 -13.62 0.14
N ARG A 941 -20.43 -14.17 -0.88
CA ARG A 941 -20.29 -13.72 -2.28
C ARG A 941 -21.49 -12.86 -2.65
N HIS A 942 -21.24 -11.64 -3.10
CA HIS A 942 -22.25 -10.65 -3.43
C HIS A 942 -22.27 -10.35 -4.93
N LEU A 943 -23.46 -10.18 -5.50
CA LEU A 943 -23.64 -9.47 -6.75
C LEU A 943 -23.37 -7.98 -6.50
N VAL A 944 -22.63 -7.32 -7.39
CA VAL A 944 -22.40 -5.87 -7.32
C VAL A 944 -23.62 -5.13 -7.90
N ASP A 945 -24.74 -5.27 -7.21
CA ASP A 945 -26.00 -4.58 -7.50
C ASP A 945 -26.30 -3.48 -6.46
N ASP A 946 -27.44 -2.82 -6.63
CA ASP A 946 -27.87 -1.71 -5.78
C ASP A 946 -28.18 -2.13 -4.33
N ALA A 947 -28.41 -3.42 -4.07
CA ALA A 947 -28.73 -4.01 -2.77
C ALA A 947 -27.54 -4.77 -2.14
N LEU A 948 -26.45 -4.96 -2.90
CA LEU A 948 -25.32 -5.84 -2.59
C LEU A 948 -25.75 -7.30 -2.34
N THR A 949 -26.65 -7.81 -3.18
CA THR A 949 -27.35 -9.10 -3.00
C THR A 949 -26.40 -10.28 -2.79
N ILE A 950 -26.56 -10.98 -1.67
CA ILE A 950 -25.81 -12.22 -1.36
C ILE A 950 -26.24 -13.33 -2.32
N LEU A 951 -25.29 -13.90 -3.05
CA LEU A 951 -25.47 -15.04 -3.95
C LEU A 951 -25.18 -16.37 -3.24
N ASP A 952 -24.10 -16.42 -2.47
CA ASP A 952 -23.64 -17.60 -1.74
C ASP A 952 -23.05 -17.22 -0.38
N SER A 953 -23.05 -18.18 0.56
CA SER A 953 -22.41 -18.02 1.86
C SER A 953 -21.74 -19.33 2.31
N TYR A 954 -20.44 -19.26 2.55
CA TYR A 954 -19.57 -20.41 2.85
C TYR A 954 -19.07 -20.33 4.31
N PRO A 955 -19.29 -21.36 5.15
CA PRO A 955 -18.65 -21.41 6.46
C PRO A 955 -17.15 -21.67 6.31
N ILE A 956 -16.36 -21.05 7.18
CA ILE A 956 -14.92 -21.32 7.35
C ILE A 956 -14.63 -21.59 8.83
N ASP A 957 -13.59 -22.36 9.12
CA ASP A 957 -13.30 -22.78 10.51
C ASP A 957 -12.48 -21.71 11.28
N HIS A 958 -11.95 -20.69 10.59
CA HIS A 958 -10.93 -19.75 11.07
C HIS A 958 -11.33 -18.26 10.95
N ALA A 959 -10.51 -17.39 11.55
CA ALA A 959 -10.73 -15.96 11.67
C ALA A 959 -10.20 -15.16 10.46
N ALA A 960 -10.89 -15.23 9.31
CA ALA A 960 -10.45 -14.56 8.08
C ALA A 960 -10.48 -13.01 8.18
N VAL A 961 -9.34 -12.36 7.94
CA VAL A 961 -9.17 -10.89 7.94
C VAL A 961 -8.67 -10.35 6.59
N ALA A 962 -8.16 -11.20 5.71
CA ALA A 962 -7.92 -10.83 4.32
C ALA A 962 -8.30 -11.96 3.36
N LEU A 963 -8.70 -11.57 2.14
CA LEU A 963 -9.11 -12.46 1.05
C LEU A 963 -8.31 -12.10 -0.21
N PHE A 964 -7.94 -13.12 -0.99
CA PHE A 964 -7.34 -12.92 -2.30
C PHE A 964 -7.74 -14.08 -3.22
N ALA A 965 -8.05 -13.79 -4.48
CA ALA A 965 -8.27 -14.83 -5.47
C ALA A 965 -7.48 -14.60 -6.77
N ASP A 966 -7.28 -15.70 -7.48
CA ASP A 966 -6.94 -15.76 -8.90
C ASP A 966 -7.71 -16.95 -9.50
N LYS A 967 -7.68 -17.09 -10.82
CA LYS A 967 -8.46 -18.06 -11.61
C LYS A 967 -8.34 -19.50 -11.08
N ASP A 968 -7.17 -19.89 -10.60
CA ASP A 968 -6.86 -21.23 -10.11
C ASP A 968 -6.89 -21.37 -8.57
N THR A 969 -7.02 -20.26 -7.81
CA THR A 969 -6.88 -20.28 -6.34
C THR A 969 -7.71 -19.22 -5.62
N PHE A 970 -8.49 -19.64 -4.63
CA PHE A 970 -9.01 -18.75 -3.60
C PHE A 970 -8.17 -18.89 -2.32
N LEU A 971 -7.77 -17.77 -1.72
CA LEU A 971 -7.00 -17.69 -0.48
C LEU A 971 -7.79 -16.88 0.55
N SER A 972 -7.73 -17.30 1.81
CA SER A 972 -8.13 -16.47 2.96
C SER A 972 -7.08 -16.52 4.05
N VAL A 973 -7.02 -15.49 4.88
CA VAL A 973 -5.91 -15.26 5.81
C VAL A 973 -6.41 -15.11 7.23
N ASP A 974 -5.91 -16.00 8.11
CA ASP A 974 -6.21 -16.00 9.54
C ASP A 974 -5.29 -15.03 10.29
N ALA A 975 -5.86 -14.06 10.99
CA ALA A 975 -5.11 -13.07 11.77
C ALA A 975 -4.57 -13.60 13.10
N GLU A 976 -5.27 -14.55 13.74
CA GLU A 976 -4.90 -15.14 15.02
C GLU A 976 -3.70 -16.07 14.85
N ASN A 977 -3.82 -17.02 13.91
CA ASN A 977 -2.80 -18.04 13.66
C ASN A 977 -1.72 -17.60 12.64
N ARG A 978 -1.96 -16.48 11.92
CA ARG A 978 -1.08 -15.95 10.85
C ARG A 978 -0.84 -16.96 9.72
N ILE A 979 -1.89 -17.72 9.40
CA ILE A 979 -1.91 -18.78 8.38
C ILE A 979 -2.68 -18.30 7.16
N VAL A 980 -2.15 -18.56 5.97
CA VAL A 980 -2.85 -18.35 4.70
C VAL A 980 -3.46 -19.67 4.26
N PHE A 981 -4.79 -19.79 4.30
CA PHE A 981 -5.50 -20.98 3.85
C PHE A 981 -5.74 -20.92 2.35
N ARG A 982 -5.37 -21.99 1.62
CA ARG A 982 -5.68 -22.16 0.19
C ARG A 982 -6.90 -23.05 0.04
N HIS A 983 -7.95 -22.51 -0.57
CA HIS A 983 -9.24 -23.14 -0.77
C HIS A 983 -9.37 -23.72 -2.17
N ARG A 984 -10.27 -24.70 -2.31
CA ARG A 984 -10.74 -25.21 -3.59
C ARG A 984 -11.90 -24.36 -4.09
N TRP A 985 -11.94 -24.10 -5.39
CA TRP A 985 -13.14 -23.62 -6.07
C TRP A 985 -14.20 -24.73 -6.14
N ASP A 986 -14.82 -25.04 -5.00
CA ASP A 986 -15.97 -25.94 -4.86
C ASP A 986 -17.12 -25.25 -4.09
N ARG A 987 -18.28 -25.92 -3.99
CA ARG A 987 -19.50 -25.36 -3.35
C ARG A 987 -19.39 -25.13 -1.83
N ARG A 988 -18.22 -25.37 -1.22
CA ARG A 988 -17.96 -25.14 0.21
C ARG A 988 -16.71 -24.30 0.47
N LEU A 989 -15.99 -23.89 -0.58
CA LEU A 989 -14.62 -23.37 -0.49
C LEU A 989 -13.73 -24.24 0.41
N THR A 990 -13.73 -25.57 0.19
CA THR A 990 -12.98 -26.50 1.05
C THR A 990 -11.49 -26.15 1.11
N ALA A 991 -10.94 -25.93 2.32
CA ALA A 991 -9.50 -25.71 2.51
C ALA A 991 -8.69 -26.96 2.11
N ILE A 992 -7.63 -26.76 1.30
CA ILE A 992 -6.72 -27.82 0.80
C ILE A 992 -5.36 -27.77 1.51
N ARG A 993 -4.91 -26.57 1.88
CA ARG A 993 -3.61 -26.31 2.52
C ARG A 993 -3.70 -25.17 3.52
N ALA A 994 -2.93 -25.30 4.60
CA ALA A 994 -2.43 -24.17 5.37
C ALA A 994 -1.04 -23.78 4.82
N LEU A 995 -0.79 -22.50 4.66
CA LEU A 995 0.49 -21.93 4.23
C LEU A 995 1.02 -21.02 5.34
N GLU A 996 2.19 -21.36 5.88
CA GLU A 996 2.79 -20.66 7.02
C GLU A 996 4.09 -19.96 6.58
N LEU A 997 4.26 -18.70 6.98
CA LEU A 997 5.53 -18.00 6.87
C LEU A 997 6.20 -18.02 8.26
N PRO A 998 7.31 -18.76 8.47
CA PRO A 998 7.92 -18.89 9.79
C PRO A 998 8.32 -17.56 10.43
N GLU A 999 8.74 -16.59 9.62
CA GLU A 999 9.08 -15.22 10.05
C GLU A 999 7.92 -14.48 10.75
N LEU A 1000 6.67 -14.90 10.54
CA LEU A 1000 5.50 -14.34 11.21
C LEU A 1000 5.17 -15.02 12.54
N GLN A 1001 5.62 -16.25 12.78
CA GLN A 1001 5.19 -17.02 13.95
C GLN A 1001 5.82 -16.50 15.25
N ASP A 1002 7.09 -16.05 15.21
CA ASP A 1002 7.79 -15.48 16.38
C ASP A 1002 7.31 -14.06 16.77
N GLY A 1003 6.45 -13.43 15.95
CA GLY A 1003 5.97 -12.07 16.16
C GLY A 1003 4.92 -11.91 17.28
N LYS A 1004 4.71 -10.67 17.74
CA LYS A 1004 3.58 -10.32 18.63
C LYS A 1004 2.41 -9.64 17.90
N ALA A 1005 2.68 -8.84 16.87
CA ALA A 1005 1.64 -8.21 16.06
C ALA A 1005 0.80 -9.27 15.31
N PRO A 1006 -0.54 -9.15 15.25
CA PRO A 1006 -1.38 -10.00 14.40
C PRO A 1006 -1.17 -9.66 12.92
N LEU A 1007 -1.46 -10.61 12.04
CA LEU A 1007 -1.45 -10.39 10.59
C LEU A 1007 -2.77 -9.69 10.22
N SER A 1008 -2.70 -8.41 9.89
CA SER A 1008 -3.89 -7.57 9.69
C SER A 1008 -4.24 -7.34 8.23
N ALA A 1009 -3.27 -7.37 7.31
CA ALA A 1009 -3.53 -7.17 5.88
C ALA A 1009 -2.68 -8.06 4.97
N PHE A 1010 -3.23 -8.44 3.81
CA PHE A 1010 -2.58 -9.33 2.85
C PHE A 1010 -3.01 -9.02 1.42
N THR A 1011 -2.07 -9.09 0.47
CA THR A 1011 -2.38 -9.12 -0.97
C THR A 1011 -1.25 -9.79 -1.76
N ILE A 1012 -1.48 -10.13 -3.03
CA ILE A 1012 -0.49 -10.74 -3.93
C ILE A 1012 -0.38 -9.91 -5.22
N ARG A 1013 0.85 -9.73 -5.72
CA ARG A 1013 1.14 -9.18 -7.05
C ARG A 1013 2.21 -10.04 -7.73
N GLY A 1014 1.78 -10.86 -8.70
CA GLY A 1014 2.64 -11.88 -9.32
C GLY A 1014 3.13 -12.90 -8.28
N GLU A 1015 4.40 -13.27 -8.32
CA GLU A 1015 5.00 -14.21 -7.36
C GLU A 1015 5.27 -13.62 -5.96
N ARG A 1016 4.79 -12.39 -5.66
CA ARG A 1016 5.10 -11.67 -4.42
C ARG A 1016 3.87 -11.41 -3.57
N VAL A 1017 3.94 -11.85 -2.32
CA VAL A 1017 2.99 -11.56 -1.25
C VAL A 1017 3.40 -10.28 -0.53
N TRP A 1018 2.41 -9.47 -0.20
CA TRP A 1018 2.53 -8.25 0.59
C TRP A 1018 1.70 -8.39 1.86
N LEU A 1019 2.30 -8.06 3.00
CA LEU A 1019 1.76 -8.30 4.33
C LEU A 1019 1.80 -7.00 5.14
N GLY A 1020 0.72 -6.67 5.84
CA GLY A 1020 0.68 -5.66 6.90
C GLY A 1020 0.39 -6.31 8.25
N LEU A 1021 1.10 -5.87 9.30
CA LEU A 1021 0.86 -6.32 10.67
C LEU A 1021 0.35 -5.14 11.52
N ASP A 1022 -0.59 -5.38 12.43
CA ASP A 1022 -1.18 -4.30 13.22
C ASP A 1022 -0.16 -3.71 14.21
N GLY A 1023 -0.11 -2.38 14.29
CA GLY A 1023 0.90 -1.66 15.06
C GLY A 1023 2.32 -1.66 14.46
N SER A 1024 2.53 -2.20 13.25
CA SER A 1024 3.82 -2.13 12.55
C SER A 1024 3.85 -1.02 11.51
N GLY A 1025 4.86 -0.14 11.60
CA GLY A 1025 5.18 0.86 10.57
C GLY A 1025 5.93 0.27 9.36
N THR A 1026 5.69 -1.00 9.04
CA THR A 1026 6.43 -1.77 8.03
C THR A 1026 5.54 -2.77 7.30
N LEU A 1027 5.55 -2.72 5.97
CA LEU A 1027 4.94 -3.76 5.13
C LEU A 1027 6.01 -4.77 4.70
N LEU A 1028 5.69 -6.07 4.82
CA LEU A 1028 6.61 -7.14 4.44
C LEU A 1028 6.29 -7.64 3.02
N GLU A 1029 7.22 -7.44 2.10
CA GLU A 1029 7.22 -8.03 0.76
C GLU A 1029 7.98 -9.36 0.80
N ARG A 1030 7.32 -10.48 0.44
CA ARG A 1030 7.90 -11.83 0.48
C ARG A 1030 7.52 -12.63 -0.76
N PRO A 1031 8.44 -13.39 -1.38
CA PRO A 1031 8.07 -14.26 -2.49
C PRO A 1031 7.21 -15.43 -2.00
N PHE A 1032 6.24 -15.87 -2.80
CA PHE A 1032 5.26 -16.90 -2.39
C PHE A 1032 5.93 -18.23 -1.99
N TRP A 1033 7.07 -18.59 -2.60
CA TRP A 1033 7.81 -19.82 -2.28
C TRP A 1033 8.41 -19.86 -0.86
N LYS A 1034 8.49 -18.73 -0.13
CA LYS A 1034 8.91 -18.73 1.28
C LYS A 1034 7.87 -19.35 2.23
N PHE A 1035 6.60 -19.42 1.83
CA PHE A 1035 5.54 -20.03 2.62
C PHE A 1035 5.67 -21.55 2.58
N LYS A 1036 5.62 -22.20 3.75
CA LYS A 1036 5.69 -23.66 3.90
C LYS A 1036 4.27 -24.24 3.95
N GLU A 1037 4.05 -25.37 3.29
CA GLU A 1037 2.78 -26.11 3.44
C GLU A 1037 2.73 -26.83 4.79
N ARG A 1038 1.69 -26.57 5.58
CA ARG A 1038 1.27 -27.39 6.72
C ARG A 1038 0.10 -28.28 6.30
N SER A 1039 0.13 -29.56 6.70
CA SER A 1039 -0.98 -30.48 6.41
C SER A 1039 -2.17 -30.17 7.32
N LEU A 1040 -3.35 -30.00 6.72
CA LEU A 1040 -4.61 -29.80 7.45
C LEU A 1040 -5.09 -31.08 8.19
N GLU A 1041 -4.47 -32.22 7.94
CA GLU A 1041 -4.83 -33.51 8.56
C GLU A 1041 -4.23 -33.68 9.96
N ALA A 1042 -3.29 -32.82 10.38
CA ALA A 1042 -2.55 -32.98 11.64
C ALA A 1042 -3.29 -32.47 12.89
N ASP A 1043 -4.27 -31.57 12.74
CA ASP A 1043 -4.92 -30.83 13.83
C ASP A 1043 -6.43 -31.11 13.94
N ARG A 1044 -6.89 -32.30 13.50
CA ARG A 1044 -8.21 -32.83 13.85
C ARG A 1044 -8.10 -33.79 15.05
N PRO A 1045 -8.70 -33.45 16.21
CA PRO A 1045 -8.76 -34.36 17.36
C PRO A 1045 -9.77 -35.52 17.15
#